data_AF-A0A3D9T006-F1
#
_entry.id   AF-A0A3D9T006-F1
#
_cell.length_a   1.000
_cell.length_b   1.000
_cell.length_c   1.000
_cell.angle_alpha   90.00
_cell.angle_beta   90.00
_cell.angle_gamma   90.00
#
_symmetry.space_group_name_H-M   'P 1'
#
loop_
_entity.id
_entity.type
_entity.pdbx_description
1 polymer ?
#
loop_
_entity_poly.entity_id
_entity_poly.type
_entity_poly.pdbx_seq_one_letter_code
_entity_poly.pdbx_strand_id
1 'polypeptide(L)'
;MGEGVLWRWRIKEYRSLAALVVPSVFEETDLIPRNVAELRSQDGGHARAAEELYARMCGRDLFYDLEPLRPVPEVQMIRPPQAVFHGGRGTCLDLVLAFAGMCVAARLRPFVTLIEYDRPRASHALLLLPPAFADAPMHAAQDGLRAEDGLGDGLAWAEVDGLLRLGWIALDVTGATRYEEADDRPLGFAQAGRQAAQLLERADRITLVDVVHLQGRGFDARADAVPVLARAPSLDAGVRRRFAGLLGVVARHVGCEPPVRWDPAELALLLRRIPAAGPEAVPGHPHAHDALAALHDAVEAKGALAALGDPVALDLGIDRLHALYRRHVGRWPEGTTLDDLLVEAASAAIVERRPGAARPAEHLTALARLVLGLARAAGADSLDGGLGRWVTGGPGHQLADARDYLADRCAEPGWMLIDLGEDSRSGELRWPTAVSAVIVDVRGRPEWRESVECRPTRDGLEDGLRRLLAATPARRRIFVDLVAPRALFDAGIEDWPLADLGGGFYAPLSGDWFRPRYRWSMRTRHERLRELLEHRAGQACWTGSPPVLNAESTSGESAFRRWATRNLQPYLVTGSERRSGPDPLRLMLKEGYGYAFWFPEGMDERVPDRAGAAMAELAGAAGCRNGLPDRLAELVDDRMVTVWEDPRGREGFPMPHRHVLENPRGGMT
;
A
#
# COMPACT_ATOMS: atom_id res chain seq x y z
N MET A 1 3.04 -12.57 14.14
CA MET A 1 3.30 -11.29 14.83
C MET A 1 3.28 -10.19 13.79
N GLY A 2 2.39 -9.19 13.91
CA GLY A 2 2.48 -8.01 13.03
C GLY A 2 3.53 -7.08 13.60
N GLU A 3 4.54 -6.70 12.82
CA GLU A 3 5.39 -5.57 13.16
C GLU A 3 4.57 -4.29 12.95
N GLY A 4 3.64 -4.01 13.89
CA GLY A 4 3.23 -2.63 14.12
C GLY A 4 4.48 -1.82 14.41
N VAL A 5 4.56 -0.57 13.96
CA VAL A 5 5.76 0.28 14.03
C VAL A 5 6.36 0.20 15.44
N LEU A 6 7.40 -0.61 15.60
CA LEU A 6 8.11 -0.77 16.85
C LEU A 6 8.97 0.47 17.04
N TRP A 7 8.92 1.04 18.24
CA TRP A 7 9.79 2.13 18.62
C TRP A 7 11.21 1.61 18.84
N ARG A 8 12.19 2.42 18.48
CA ARG A 8 13.61 2.09 18.65
C ARG A 8 14.14 2.84 19.86
N TRP A 9 14.64 2.10 20.83
CA TRP A 9 15.36 2.65 21.96
C TRP A 9 16.82 2.20 21.92
N ARG A 10 17.75 3.14 22.06
CA ARG A 10 19.17 2.80 22.18
C ARG A 10 19.47 2.42 23.62
N ILE A 11 19.97 1.22 23.82
CA ILE A 11 20.33 0.70 25.13
C ILE A 11 21.38 1.64 25.74
N LYS A 12 21.23 2.00 27.02
CA LYS A 12 22.00 3.01 27.77
C LYS A 12 21.67 4.48 27.48
N GLU A 13 20.83 4.78 26.49
CA GLU A 13 20.27 6.13 26.31
C GLU A 13 19.04 6.30 27.22
N TYR A 14 19.24 6.17 28.54
CA TYR A 14 18.14 6.03 29.52
C TYR A 14 17.15 7.20 29.50
N ARG A 15 17.64 8.44 29.30
CA ARG A 15 16.78 9.64 29.23
C ARG A 15 15.76 9.57 28.09
N SER A 16 16.10 8.92 26.97
CA SER A 16 15.20 8.81 25.83
C SER A 16 13.96 7.94 26.10
N LEU A 17 13.94 7.15 27.18
CA LEU A 17 12.74 6.40 27.61
C LEU A 17 11.58 7.34 27.99
N ALA A 18 11.86 8.54 28.49
CA ALA A 18 10.82 9.52 28.80
C ALA A 18 10.00 9.90 27.55
N ALA A 19 10.63 9.95 26.38
CA ALA A 19 9.96 10.24 25.11
C ALA A 19 9.08 9.08 24.60
N LEU A 20 9.21 7.89 25.19
CA LEU A 20 8.41 6.70 24.86
C LEU A 20 7.22 6.51 25.82
N VAL A 21 7.10 7.35 26.86
CA VAL A 21 5.91 7.39 27.70
C VAL A 21 4.93 8.36 27.07
N VAL A 22 3.79 7.89 26.56
CA VAL A 22 2.84 8.71 25.79
C VAL A 22 1.49 8.81 26.53
N PRO A 23 1.27 9.84 27.37
CA PRO A 23 0.09 9.94 28.23
C PRO A 23 -1.20 10.17 27.44
N SER A 24 -1.14 10.92 26.34
CA SER A 24 -2.28 11.29 25.49
C SER A 24 -3.04 10.09 24.91
N VAL A 25 -2.40 8.91 24.85
CA VAL A 25 -3.05 7.65 24.47
C VAL A 25 -4.14 7.23 25.45
N PHE A 26 -4.06 7.67 26.71
CA PHE A 26 -4.90 7.20 27.80
C PHE A 26 -5.96 8.20 28.26
N GLU A 27 -5.79 9.50 27.99
CA GLU A 27 -6.60 10.60 28.57
C GLU A 27 -8.12 10.45 28.33
N GLU A 28 -8.54 9.74 27.29
CA GLU A 28 -9.95 9.50 26.94
C GLU A 28 -10.36 8.02 26.96
N THR A 29 -9.54 7.18 27.59
CA THR A 29 -9.78 5.74 27.66
C THR A 29 -10.44 5.34 28.97
N ASP A 30 -11.09 4.18 28.96
CA ASP A 30 -11.60 3.54 30.18
C ASP A 30 -10.49 2.94 31.06
N LEU A 31 -9.21 3.03 30.65
CA LEU A 31 -8.06 2.71 31.50
C LEU A 31 -7.81 3.77 32.56
N ILE A 32 -8.26 5.02 32.36
CA ILE A 32 -8.17 6.08 33.36
C ILE A 32 -9.49 6.14 34.14
N PRO A 33 -9.48 5.92 35.47
CA PRO A 33 -10.69 5.96 36.27
C PRO A 33 -11.30 7.37 36.26
N ARG A 34 -12.61 7.46 36.06
CA ARG A 34 -13.32 8.76 36.05
C ARG A 34 -13.20 9.51 37.37
N ASN A 35 -13.01 8.79 38.48
CA ASN A 35 -12.81 9.33 39.82
C ASN A 35 -11.33 9.51 40.19
N VAL A 36 -10.40 9.50 39.23
CA VAL A 36 -8.95 9.63 39.52
C VAL A 36 -8.63 10.92 40.30
N ALA A 37 -9.32 12.02 40.02
CA ALA A 37 -9.14 13.28 40.74
C ALA A 37 -9.57 13.18 42.21
N GLU A 38 -10.64 12.44 42.49
CA GLU A 38 -11.10 12.17 43.86
C GLU A 38 -10.11 11.28 44.59
N LEU A 39 -9.64 10.19 43.96
CA LEU A 39 -8.64 9.29 44.54
C LEU A 39 -7.37 10.05 44.94
N ARG A 40 -6.90 10.98 44.10
CA ARG A 40 -5.72 11.81 44.38
C ARG A 40 -5.87 12.73 45.58
N SER A 41 -7.09 13.18 45.87
CA SER A 41 -7.36 14.11 46.98
C SER A 41 -7.38 13.44 48.36
N GLN A 42 -7.33 12.12 48.42
CA GLN A 42 -7.38 11.35 49.66
C GLN A 42 -5.99 11.17 50.27
N ASP A 43 -5.92 10.90 51.58
CA ASP A 43 -4.67 10.49 52.23
C ASP A 43 -4.11 9.22 51.56
N GLY A 44 -2.86 9.27 51.14
CA GLY A 44 -2.25 8.22 50.32
C GLY A 44 -2.80 8.15 48.89
N GLY A 45 -3.37 9.24 48.37
CA GLY A 45 -4.07 9.27 47.09
C GLY A 45 -3.26 8.83 45.88
N HIS A 46 -1.94 9.01 45.89
CA HIS A 46 -1.04 8.49 44.85
C HIS A 46 -1.05 6.95 44.81
N ALA A 47 -1.04 6.29 45.97
CA ALA A 47 -1.08 4.85 46.11
C ALA A 47 -2.42 4.27 45.63
N ARG A 48 -3.52 4.89 46.07
CA ARG A 48 -4.88 4.48 45.68
C ARG A 48 -5.13 4.65 44.18
N ALA A 49 -4.67 5.76 43.60
CA ALA A 49 -4.78 5.98 42.17
C ALA A 49 -3.95 4.95 41.39
N ALA A 50 -2.71 4.66 41.83
CA ALA A 50 -1.87 3.65 41.20
C ALA A 50 -2.48 2.23 41.28
N GLU A 51 -3.07 1.88 42.42
CA GLU A 51 -3.75 0.60 42.64
C GLU A 51 -4.94 0.42 41.68
N GLU A 52 -5.80 1.44 41.55
CA GLU A 52 -6.95 1.41 40.64
C GLU A 52 -6.51 1.33 39.16
N LEU A 53 -5.48 2.08 38.77
CA LEU A 53 -4.91 2.00 37.42
C LEU A 53 -4.37 0.61 37.13
N TYR A 54 -3.66 0.02 38.09
CA TYR A 54 -3.08 -1.32 37.95
C TYR A 54 -4.17 -2.39 37.86
N ALA A 55 -5.23 -2.29 38.68
CA ALA A 55 -6.39 -3.17 38.59
C ALA A 55 -7.06 -3.12 37.21
N ARG A 56 -7.17 -1.94 36.59
CA ARG A 56 -7.68 -1.77 35.22
C ARG A 56 -6.77 -2.40 34.18
N MET A 57 -5.45 -2.34 34.37
CA MET A 57 -4.48 -3.00 33.50
C MET A 57 -4.58 -4.53 33.60
N CYS A 58 -4.72 -5.09 34.81
CA CYS A 58 -4.95 -6.53 35.03
C CYS A 58 -6.22 -7.03 34.31
N GLY A 59 -7.23 -6.16 34.13
CA GLY A 59 -8.46 -6.48 33.41
C GLY A 59 -8.33 -6.60 31.88
N ARG A 60 -7.14 -6.38 31.29
CA ARG A 60 -6.92 -6.31 29.83
C ARG A 60 -6.40 -7.59 29.17
N ASP A 61 -6.40 -8.71 29.89
CA ASP A 61 -5.97 -10.02 29.37
C ASP A 61 -4.60 -9.97 28.64
N LEU A 62 -3.62 -9.34 29.31
CA LEU A 62 -2.28 -9.14 28.75
C LEU A 62 -1.42 -10.38 28.98
N PHE A 63 -0.58 -10.73 27.99
CA PHE A 63 0.39 -11.81 28.05
C PHE A 63 1.82 -11.27 28.13
N TYR A 64 2.66 -11.88 28.96
CA TYR A 64 4.07 -11.55 29.03
C TYR A 64 4.80 -12.11 27.82
N ASP A 65 5.52 -11.25 27.09
CA ASP A 65 6.29 -11.65 25.92
C ASP A 65 7.76 -11.86 26.30
N LEU A 66 8.24 -13.09 26.15
CA LEU A 66 9.65 -13.45 26.28
C LEU A 66 10.33 -13.24 24.91
N GLU A 67 10.48 -11.98 24.49
CA GLU A 67 11.16 -11.73 23.23
C GLU A 67 12.62 -12.24 23.28
N PRO A 68 13.07 -13.03 22.29
CA PRO A 68 14.48 -13.35 22.16
C PRO A 68 15.25 -12.05 21.88
N LEU A 69 16.27 -11.78 22.71
CA LEU A 69 17.19 -10.65 22.55
C LEU A 69 17.71 -10.64 21.10
N ARG A 70 17.22 -9.72 20.25
CA ARG A 70 17.71 -9.62 18.85
C ARG A 70 19.19 -9.18 18.89
N PRO A 71 20.09 -9.79 18.10
CA PRO A 71 21.53 -9.59 18.20
C PRO A 71 22.03 -8.29 17.53
N VAL A 72 21.27 -7.20 17.62
CA VAL A 72 21.79 -5.85 17.34
C VAL A 72 22.16 -5.25 18.70
N PRO A 73 23.43 -5.28 19.11
CA PRO A 73 23.86 -5.18 20.52
C PRO A 73 23.58 -3.83 21.23
N GLU A 74 22.86 -2.90 20.60
CA GLU A 74 22.70 -1.53 21.08
C GLU A 74 21.27 -0.97 20.94
N VAL A 75 20.32 -1.71 20.37
CA VAL A 75 18.94 -1.22 20.16
C VAL A 75 17.92 -2.25 20.61
N GLN A 76 16.99 -1.83 21.48
CA GLN A 76 15.80 -2.59 21.84
C GLN A 76 14.59 -2.02 21.11
N MET A 77 13.76 -2.91 20.59
CA MET A 77 12.49 -2.57 19.99
C MET A 77 11.43 -2.52 21.09
N ILE A 78 10.60 -1.49 21.10
CA ILE A 78 9.57 -1.24 22.11
C ILE A 78 8.23 -1.13 21.41
N ARG A 79 7.23 -1.85 21.91
CA ARG A 79 5.85 -1.74 21.41
C ARG A 79 5.26 -0.42 21.90
N PRO A 80 4.60 0.36 21.03
CA PRO A 80 3.80 1.49 21.49
C PRO A 80 2.69 1.00 22.43
N PRO A 81 2.22 1.80 23.41
CA PRO A 81 1.20 1.39 24.38
C PRO A 81 -0.07 0.84 23.72
N GLN A 82 -0.47 1.42 22.58
CA GLN A 82 -1.60 0.92 21.79
C GLN A 82 -1.37 -0.52 21.32
N ALA A 83 -0.17 -0.87 20.86
CA ALA A 83 0.13 -2.23 20.42
C ALA A 83 0.16 -3.22 21.59
N VAL A 84 0.56 -2.78 22.79
CA VAL A 84 0.49 -3.60 24.02
C VAL A 84 -0.95 -3.96 24.35
N PHE A 85 -1.84 -2.96 24.41
CA PHE A 85 -3.24 -3.18 24.79
C PHE A 85 -4.09 -3.85 23.68
N HIS A 86 -3.89 -3.50 22.40
CA HIS A 86 -4.63 -4.15 21.30
C HIS A 86 -4.07 -5.54 20.95
N GLY A 87 -2.75 -5.70 21.04
CA GLY A 87 -2.10 -6.99 20.79
C GLY A 87 -2.17 -7.95 21.98
N GLY A 88 -2.59 -7.44 23.15
CA GLY A 88 -2.71 -8.21 24.39
C GLY A 88 -1.37 -8.76 24.89
N ARG A 89 -0.24 -8.14 24.56
CA ARG A 89 1.09 -8.65 24.97
C ARG A 89 2.17 -7.59 25.05
N GLY A 90 3.18 -7.80 25.89
CA GLY A 90 4.34 -6.92 25.98
C GLY A 90 5.48 -7.50 26.83
N THR A 91 6.69 -6.99 26.58
CA THR A 91 7.87 -7.24 27.42
C THR A 91 7.80 -6.42 28.72
N CYS A 92 8.69 -6.67 29.69
CA CYS A 92 8.74 -5.88 30.93
C CYS A 92 8.87 -4.37 30.67
N LEU A 93 9.66 -3.97 29.67
CA LEU A 93 9.83 -2.57 29.29
C LEU A 93 8.59 -1.99 28.61
N ASP A 94 7.96 -2.73 27.69
CA ASP A 94 6.72 -2.29 27.02
C ASP A 94 5.61 -1.98 28.05
N LEU A 95 5.45 -2.89 29.02
CA LEU A 95 4.42 -2.82 30.06
C LEU A 95 4.65 -1.64 31.00
N VAL A 96 5.89 -1.44 31.45
CA VAL A 96 6.25 -0.33 32.34
C VAL A 96 6.06 1.01 31.65
N LEU A 97 6.43 1.15 30.38
CA LEU A 97 6.25 2.40 29.62
C LEU A 97 4.76 2.71 29.39
N ALA A 98 3.96 1.68 29.07
CA ALA A 98 2.51 1.82 28.94
C ALA A 98 1.86 2.24 30.27
N PHE A 99 2.22 1.59 31.38
CA PHE A 99 1.69 1.93 32.70
C PHE A 99 2.18 3.29 33.21
N ALA A 100 3.42 3.68 32.92
CA ALA A 100 3.90 5.03 33.17
C ALA A 100 3.06 6.07 32.41
N GLY A 101 2.65 5.78 31.17
CA GLY A 101 1.75 6.65 30.41
C GLY A 101 0.38 6.81 31.07
N MET A 102 -0.18 5.70 31.59
CA MET A 102 -1.40 5.73 32.39
C MET A 102 -1.23 6.58 33.66
N CYS A 103 -0.09 6.45 34.34
CA CYS A 103 0.24 7.24 35.53
C CYS A 103 0.30 8.74 35.22
N VAL A 104 1.00 9.16 34.16
CA VAL A 104 1.09 10.58 33.79
C VAL A 104 -0.27 11.13 33.36
N ALA A 105 -1.08 10.37 32.61
CA ALA A 105 -2.45 10.76 32.25
C ALA A 105 -3.34 10.94 33.48
N ALA A 106 -3.12 10.09 34.50
CA ALA A 106 -3.72 10.21 35.83
C ALA A 106 -3.08 11.27 36.73
N ARG A 107 -2.15 12.09 36.21
CA ARG A 107 -1.41 13.14 36.95
C ARG A 107 -0.54 12.60 38.11
N LEU A 108 -0.13 11.34 38.04
CA LEU A 108 0.91 10.75 38.88
C LEU A 108 2.30 11.01 38.26
N ARG A 109 3.37 10.88 39.06
CA ARG A 109 4.74 11.14 38.61
C ARG A 109 5.60 9.87 38.57
N PRO A 110 5.47 9.02 37.54
CA PRO A 110 6.21 7.77 37.46
C PRO A 110 7.70 7.97 37.21
N PHE A 111 8.50 7.10 37.83
CA PHE A 111 9.90 6.86 37.50
C PHE A 111 10.03 5.50 36.82
N VAL A 112 10.45 5.50 35.55
CA VAL A 112 10.78 4.26 34.84
C VAL A 112 12.09 3.74 35.42
N THR A 113 12.07 2.54 35.95
CA THR A 113 13.18 1.94 36.68
C THR A 113 13.74 0.76 35.92
N LEU A 114 15.03 0.78 35.63
CA LEU A 114 15.74 -0.35 35.04
C LEU A 114 16.67 -0.95 36.08
N ILE A 115 16.66 -2.28 36.17
CA ILE A 115 17.58 -3.04 37.02
C ILE A 115 18.41 -3.98 36.17
N GLU A 116 19.69 -4.12 36.53
CA GLU A 116 20.64 -5.02 35.87
C GLU A 116 21.19 -6.01 36.90
N TYR A 117 21.35 -7.27 36.47
CA TYR A 117 21.98 -8.35 37.23
C TYR A 117 23.28 -8.79 36.56
N ASP A 118 24.35 -9.02 37.32
CA ASP A 118 25.67 -9.35 36.82
C ASP A 118 25.74 -10.77 36.24
N ARG A 119 24.95 -11.74 36.76
CA ARG A 119 24.92 -13.13 36.25
C ARG A 119 23.59 -13.89 36.51
N PRO A 120 22.96 -14.50 35.48
CA PRO A 120 23.14 -14.22 34.05
C PRO A 120 22.74 -12.77 33.75
N ARG A 121 23.43 -12.11 32.80
CA ARG A 121 23.11 -10.72 32.38
C ARG A 121 21.66 -10.62 31.95
N ALA A 122 20.81 -10.25 32.89
CA ALA A 122 19.40 -10.02 32.71
C ALA A 122 19.13 -8.59 33.12
N SER A 123 18.21 -7.96 32.40
CA SER A 123 17.71 -6.64 32.75
C SER A 123 16.21 -6.74 32.91
N HIS A 124 15.66 -6.01 33.86
CA HIS A 124 14.22 -5.94 34.08
C HIS A 124 13.80 -4.48 34.21
N ALA A 125 12.57 -4.19 33.83
CA ALA A 125 11.96 -2.87 34.00
C ALA A 125 10.86 -2.96 35.05
N LEU A 126 10.79 -1.95 35.92
CA LEU A 126 9.74 -1.77 36.92
C LEU A 126 9.40 -0.28 37.07
N LEU A 127 8.38 0.03 37.85
CA LEU A 127 7.97 1.40 38.14
C LEU A 127 8.31 1.75 39.60
N LEU A 128 8.87 2.94 39.81
CA LEU A 128 8.86 3.60 41.10
C LEU A 128 7.91 4.81 41.05
N LEU A 129 7.13 5.01 42.12
CA LEU A 129 6.20 6.12 42.23
C LEU A 129 6.40 6.85 43.57
N PRO A 130 6.81 8.13 43.56
CA PRO A 130 6.92 8.92 44.78
C PRO A 130 5.53 9.30 45.32
N PRO A 131 5.46 9.74 46.59
CA PRO A 131 4.27 10.40 47.15
C PRO A 131 4.10 11.83 46.59
N ALA A 132 4.26 12.01 45.28
CA ALA A 132 4.18 13.27 44.57
C ALA A 132 3.42 13.13 43.24
N PHE A 133 2.77 14.21 42.83
CA PHE A 133 2.00 14.28 41.59
C PHE A 133 2.80 14.93 40.45
N ALA A 134 2.30 14.82 39.22
CA ALA A 134 2.98 15.34 38.03
C ALA A 134 3.19 16.87 38.07
N ASP A 135 2.32 17.60 38.77
CA ASP A 135 2.37 19.05 38.98
C ASP A 135 3.28 19.47 40.15
N ALA A 136 3.79 18.52 40.94
CA ALA A 136 4.72 18.83 42.02
C ALA A 136 6.06 19.34 41.46
N PRO A 137 6.74 20.29 42.14
CA PRO A 137 8.06 20.73 41.72
C PRO A 137 9.08 19.59 41.86
N MET A 138 10.11 19.59 41.01
CA MET A 138 11.10 18.49 40.93
C MET A 138 11.73 18.14 42.27
N HIS A 139 12.12 19.13 43.08
CA HIS A 139 12.77 18.90 44.36
C HIS A 139 11.87 18.15 45.36
N ALA A 140 10.54 18.34 45.29
CA ALA A 140 9.59 17.63 46.13
C ALA A 140 9.38 16.18 45.65
N ALA A 141 9.46 15.96 44.34
CA ALA A 141 9.31 14.63 43.73
C ALA A 141 10.58 13.77 43.83
N GLN A 142 11.75 14.39 43.98
CA GLN A 142 13.06 13.73 44.09
C GLN A 142 13.60 13.78 45.52
N ASP A 143 12.75 14.05 46.52
CA ASP A 143 13.19 14.06 47.91
C ASP A 143 13.77 12.70 48.30
N GLY A 144 14.98 12.72 48.85
CA GLY A 144 15.78 11.52 49.15
C GLY A 144 16.47 10.85 47.95
N LEU A 145 16.22 11.29 46.70
CA LEU A 145 16.81 10.72 45.49
C LEU A 145 17.96 11.57 44.94
N ARG A 146 19.11 10.94 44.70
CA ARG A 146 20.21 11.53 43.91
C ARG A 146 19.93 11.38 42.42
N ALA A 147 19.09 12.25 41.88
CA ALA A 147 18.85 12.34 40.44
C ALA A 147 19.33 13.68 39.91
N GLU A 148 20.34 13.67 39.03
CA GLU A 148 20.78 14.86 38.30
C GLU A 148 20.02 14.93 36.98
N ASP A 149 19.36 16.06 36.73
CA ASP A 149 18.61 16.31 35.48
C ASP A 149 17.60 15.21 35.14
N GLY A 150 16.92 14.67 36.15
CA GLY A 150 15.88 13.64 36.00
C GLY A 150 16.40 12.21 35.74
N LEU A 151 17.70 11.95 35.93
CA LEU A 151 18.29 10.62 35.85
C LEU A 151 19.04 10.27 37.15
N GLY A 152 18.66 9.19 37.82
CA GLY A 152 19.43 8.57 38.90
C GLY A 152 20.03 7.26 38.40
N ASP A 153 21.31 7.26 38.00
CA ASP A 153 22.00 6.09 37.46
C ASP A 153 23.01 5.53 38.47
N GLY A 154 23.11 4.20 38.54
CA GLY A 154 24.06 3.52 39.41
C GLY A 154 23.67 3.48 40.88
N LEU A 155 22.37 3.56 41.18
CA LEU A 155 21.87 3.55 42.55
C LEU A 155 22.00 2.15 43.17
N ALA A 156 22.35 2.11 44.45
CA ALA A 156 22.37 0.89 45.23
C ALA A 156 20.99 0.60 45.87
N TRP A 157 20.73 -0.68 46.20
CA TRP A 157 19.51 -1.06 46.91
C TRP A 157 19.26 -0.23 48.18
N ALA A 158 20.29 0.06 48.98
CA ALA A 158 20.14 0.85 50.20
C ALA A 158 19.57 2.26 49.97
N GLU A 159 19.86 2.87 48.82
CA GLU A 159 19.29 4.18 48.45
C GLU A 159 17.81 4.04 48.09
N VAL A 160 17.46 3.04 47.28
CA VAL A 160 16.06 2.79 46.88
C VAL A 160 15.20 2.34 48.06
N ASP A 161 15.72 1.47 48.93
CA ASP A 161 15.06 1.08 50.18
C ASP A 161 14.79 2.29 51.08
N GLY A 162 15.70 3.26 51.11
CA GLY A 162 15.46 4.57 51.74
C GLY A 162 14.23 5.28 51.17
N LEU A 163 14.07 5.31 49.84
CA LEU A 163 12.90 5.89 49.17
C LEU A 163 11.60 5.15 49.52
N LEU A 164 11.63 3.81 49.55
CA LEU A 164 10.47 3.00 49.92
C LEU A 164 10.01 3.29 51.35
N ARG A 165 10.96 3.51 52.29
CA ARG A 165 10.64 3.94 53.67
C ARG A 165 10.04 5.35 53.73
N LEU A 166 10.33 6.20 52.75
CA LEU A 166 9.72 7.52 52.57
C LEU A 166 8.32 7.46 51.91
N GLY A 167 7.78 6.26 51.69
CA GLY A 167 6.45 6.07 51.13
C GLY A 167 6.41 6.01 49.61
N TRP A 168 7.55 5.83 48.94
CA TRP A 168 7.56 5.48 47.53
C TRP A 168 7.01 4.07 47.31
N ILE A 169 6.40 3.85 46.15
CA ILE A 169 5.85 2.57 45.74
C ILE A 169 6.72 1.99 44.65
N ALA A 170 7.21 0.77 44.86
CA ALA A 170 7.76 -0.06 43.79
C ALA A 170 6.67 -0.96 43.22
N LEU A 171 6.65 -1.14 41.90
CA LEU A 171 5.66 -1.97 41.23
C LEU A 171 6.26 -2.71 40.04
N ASP A 172 6.15 -4.04 40.04
CA ASP A 172 6.52 -4.88 38.91
C ASP A 172 5.31 -5.08 38.01
N VAL A 173 5.26 -4.33 36.92
CA VAL A 173 4.10 -4.25 36.03
C VAL A 173 3.87 -5.56 35.28
N THR A 174 4.88 -6.44 35.19
CA THR A 174 4.70 -7.77 34.59
C THR A 174 3.72 -8.64 35.37
N GLY A 175 3.53 -8.36 36.67
CA GLY A 175 2.49 -9.00 37.49
C GLY A 175 1.08 -8.78 36.94
N ALA A 176 0.85 -7.79 36.07
CA ALA A 176 -0.45 -7.56 35.45
C ALA A 176 -0.75 -8.54 34.28
N THR A 177 0.20 -9.39 33.91
CA THR A 177 0.12 -10.26 32.73
C THR A 177 0.03 -11.75 33.08
N ARG A 178 -0.30 -12.56 32.08
CA ARG A 178 -0.27 -14.03 32.12
C ARG A 178 0.89 -14.58 31.31
N TYR A 179 1.36 -15.79 31.62
CA TYR A 179 2.28 -16.53 30.77
C TYR A 179 1.50 -17.49 29.87
N GLU A 180 1.82 -17.60 28.57
CA GLU A 180 1.07 -18.42 27.61
C GLU A 180 0.97 -19.91 28.02
N GLU A 181 1.93 -20.41 28.81
CA GLU A 181 2.01 -21.82 29.23
C GLU A 181 1.54 -22.08 30.68
N ALA A 182 1.15 -21.04 31.43
CA ALA A 182 0.73 -21.18 32.83
C ALA A 182 -0.69 -20.63 33.02
N ASP A 183 -1.52 -21.32 33.81
CA ASP A 183 -2.84 -20.85 34.27
C ASP A 183 -2.70 -19.78 35.37
N ASP A 184 -1.74 -18.88 35.19
CA ASP A 184 -1.39 -17.85 36.17
C ASP A 184 -2.35 -16.67 36.04
N ARG A 185 -2.95 -16.31 37.18
CA ARG A 185 -3.75 -15.10 37.30
C ARG A 185 -2.81 -13.90 37.50
N PRO A 186 -3.17 -12.71 36.98
CA PRO A 186 -2.46 -11.49 37.30
C PRO A 186 -2.34 -11.30 38.83
N LEU A 187 -1.15 -10.90 39.27
CA LEU A 187 -0.87 -10.56 40.66
C LEU A 187 -1.61 -9.29 41.04
N GLY A 188 -2.17 -9.24 42.25
CA GLY A 188 -2.74 -8.00 42.80
C GLY A 188 -1.66 -6.95 43.09
N PHE A 189 -2.05 -5.69 43.23
CA PHE A 189 -1.13 -4.55 43.40
C PHE A 189 -0.11 -4.77 44.53
N ALA A 190 -0.55 -5.20 45.71
CA ALA A 190 0.34 -5.47 46.84
C ALA A 190 1.32 -6.64 46.60
N GLN A 191 0.94 -7.63 45.79
CA GLN A 191 1.83 -8.74 45.41
C GLN A 191 2.89 -8.27 44.41
N ALA A 192 2.47 -7.53 43.39
CA ALA A 192 3.36 -6.92 42.41
C ALA A 192 4.37 -5.95 43.05
N GLY A 193 3.95 -5.22 44.09
CA GLY A 193 4.87 -4.36 44.86
C GLY A 193 5.89 -5.13 45.70
N ARG A 194 5.49 -6.25 46.32
CA ARG A 194 6.45 -7.14 47.01
C ARG A 194 7.44 -7.78 46.05
N GLN A 195 6.98 -8.19 44.87
CA GLN A 195 7.84 -8.72 43.82
C GLN A 195 8.85 -7.66 43.36
N ALA A 196 8.41 -6.42 43.14
CA ALA A 196 9.31 -5.32 42.77
C ALA A 196 10.41 -5.09 43.81
N ALA A 197 10.06 -5.06 45.11
CA ALA A 197 11.02 -4.91 46.19
C ALA A 197 12.06 -6.05 46.22
N GLN A 198 11.63 -7.30 46.00
CA GLN A 198 12.54 -8.46 45.93
C GLN A 198 13.48 -8.40 44.72
N LEU A 199 13.02 -7.87 43.58
CA LEU A 199 13.85 -7.68 42.39
C LEU A 199 14.88 -6.57 42.62
N LEU A 200 14.47 -5.45 43.21
CA LEU A 200 15.35 -4.34 43.55
C LEU A 200 16.43 -4.72 44.57
N GLU A 201 16.10 -5.53 45.59
CA GLU A 201 17.06 -6.03 46.58
C GLU A 201 18.19 -6.85 45.95
N ARG A 202 17.91 -7.53 44.84
CA ARG A 202 18.85 -8.40 44.13
C ARG A 202 19.59 -7.70 42.99
N ALA A 203 19.24 -6.46 42.67
CA ALA A 203 19.80 -5.73 41.54
C ALA A 203 21.22 -5.26 41.86
N ASP A 204 22.14 -5.47 40.91
CA ASP A 204 23.52 -4.98 41.03
C ASP A 204 23.62 -3.49 40.66
N ARG A 205 22.73 -3.04 39.78
CA ARG A 205 22.61 -1.64 39.35
C ARG A 205 21.16 -1.26 39.16
N ILE A 206 20.78 -0.09 39.69
CA ILE A 206 19.44 0.47 39.54
C ILE A 206 19.54 1.84 38.84
N THR A 207 18.72 2.03 37.81
CA THR A 207 18.60 3.30 37.07
C THR A 207 17.16 3.81 37.13
N LEU A 208 16.98 5.08 37.48
CA LEU A 208 15.69 5.76 37.59
C LEU A 208 15.58 6.91 36.59
N VAL A 209 14.47 6.96 35.86
CA VAL A 209 14.18 7.99 34.85
C VAL A 209 12.92 8.76 35.24
N ASP A 210 13.05 10.04 35.63
CA ASP A 210 11.95 10.95 35.95
C ASP A 210 11.25 11.39 34.65
N VAL A 211 10.17 10.68 34.31
CA VAL A 211 9.46 10.88 33.04
C VAL A 211 8.95 12.31 32.91
N VAL A 212 8.29 12.82 33.96
CA VAL A 212 7.63 14.13 33.94
C VAL A 212 8.67 15.25 33.83
N HIS A 213 9.79 15.15 34.57
CA HIS A 213 10.85 16.16 34.46
C HIS A 213 11.46 16.20 33.07
N LEU A 214 11.83 15.05 32.51
CA LEU A 214 12.51 14.96 31.23
C LEU A 214 11.60 15.42 30.08
N GLN A 215 10.32 15.06 30.10
CA GLN A 215 9.34 15.57 29.13
C GLN A 215 9.26 17.11 29.18
N GLY A 216 9.15 17.69 30.38
CA GLY A 216 9.18 19.16 30.56
C GLY A 216 10.47 19.86 30.11
N ARG A 217 11.55 19.11 29.82
CA ARG A 217 12.83 19.61 29.28
C ARG A 217 12.95 19.44 27.77
N GLY A 218 11.89 19.04 27.07
CA GLY A 218 11.91 18.81 25.63
C GLY A 218 12.34 17.41 25.22
N PHE A 219 12.46 16.46 26.17
CA PHE A 219 12.31 15.02 25.85
C PHE A 219 10.82 14.67 25.77
N ASP A 220 10.03 15.56 25.17
CA ASP A 220 8.60 15.38 24.99
C ASP A 220 8.34 14.05 24.29
N ALA A 221 7.25 13.39 24.70
CA ALA A 221 6.68 12.29 23.96
C ALA A 221 6.57 12.74 22.51
N ARG A 222 7.46 12.21 21.64
CA ARG A 222 7.71 12.72 20.29
C ARG A 222 6.41 13.28 19.68
N ALA A 223 6.30 14.60 19.59
CA ALA A 223 5.15 15.24 18.91
C ALA A 223 5.08 14.77 17.44
N ASP A 224 6.20 14.28 16.91
CA ASP A 224 6.34 13.67 15.58
C ASP A 224 6.22 12.13 15.56
N ALA A 225 6.11 11.44 16.72
CA ALA A 225 5.72 10.03 16.80
C ALA A 225 4.30 9.85 17.32
N VAL A 226 3.43 10.75 16.88
CA VAL A 226 2.11 10.32 16.45
C VAL A 226 2.26 9.82 15.00
N PRO A 227 2.55 8.54 14.72
CA PRO A 227 1.79 7.94 13.63
C PRO A 227 0.34 8.11 14.06
N VAL A 228 -0.37 8.91 13.27
CA VAL A 228 -1.82 9.02 13.18
C VAL A 228 -2.47 7.97 14.06
N LEU A 229 -3.18 8.42 15.12
CA LEU A 229 -4.20 7.63 15.79
C LEU A 229 -4.68 6.53 14.83
N ALA A 230 -4.37 5.27 15.11
CA ALA A 230 -5.34 4.25 14.78
C ALA A 230 -6.55 4.55 15.68
N ARG A 231 -7.29 5.62 15.34
CA ARG A 231 -8.74 5.63 15.49
C ARG A 231 -9.11 4.24 15.03
N ALA A 232 -9.81 3.49 15.87
CA ALA A 232 -10.39 2.22 15.45
C ALA A 232 -10.91 2.44 14.03
N PRO A 233 -10.49 1.61 13.05
CA PRO A 233 -10.75 1.88 11.65
C PRO A 233 -12.21 2.27 11.54
N SER A 234 -12.45 3.43 10.95
CA SER A 234 -13.79 4.01 10.87
C SER A 234 -13.96 4.53 9.46
N LEU A 235 -15.17 4.37 8.94
CA LEU A 235 -15.53 4.86 7.62
C LEU A 235 -15.58 6.40 7.64
N ASP A 236 -15.43 7.01 6.48
CA ASP A 236 -15.46 8.45 6.33
C ASP A 236 -16.83 9.02 6.70
N ALA A 237 -16.90 10.35 6.79
CA ALA A 237 -18.13 11.04 7.16
C ALA A 237 -19.23 10.90 6.09
N GLY A 238 -18.88 10.69 4.82
CA GLY A 238 -19.81 10.49 3.71
C GLY A 238 -20.57 9.18 3.85
N VAL A 239 -19.85 8.08 4.02
CA VAL A 239 -20.42 6.75 4.25
C VAL A 239 -21.23 6.75 5.55
N ARG A 240 -20.69 7.31 6.65
CA ARG A 240 -21.42 7.40 7.92
C ARG A 240 -22.75 8.14 7.80
N ARG A 241 -22.79 9.28 7.11
CA ARG A 241 -24.05 10.00 6.88
C ARG A 241 -25.06 9.19 6.08
N ARG A 242 -24.60 8.45 5.06
CA ARG A 242 -25.47 7.63 4.20
C ARG A 242 -26.15 6.50 4.97
N PHE A 243 -25.42 5.88 5.91
CA PHE A 243 -25.92 4.72 6.67
C PHE A 243 -26.45 5.08 8.08
N ALA A 244 -26.30 6.32 8.55
CA ALA A 244 -26.73 6.72 9.89
C ALA A 244 -28.23 6.48 10.15
N GLY A 245 -29.07 6.74 9.14
CA GLY A 245 -30.50 6.47 9.22
C GLY A 245 -30.80 4.99 9.44
N LEU A 246 -30.13 4.11 8.70
CA LEU A 246 -30.26 2.66 8.85
C LEU A 246 -29.82 2.20 10.25
N LEU A 247 -28.63 2.61 10.71
CA LEU A 247 -28.13 2.21 12.03
C LEU A 247 -29.03 2.73 13.16
N GLY A 248 -29.61 3.91 13.02
CA GLY A 248 -30.58 4.44 13.98
C GLY A 248 -31.86 3.59 14.04
N VAL A 249 -32.36 3.10 12.90
CA VAL A 249 -33.53 2.21 12.86
C VAL A 249 -33.17 0.84 13.47
N VAL A 250 -32.03 0.29 13.09
CA VAL A 250 -31.50 -0.98 13.61
C VAL A 250 -31.33 -0.95 15.12
N ALA A 251 -30.65 0.07 15.65
CA ALA A 251 -30.38 0.20 17.08
C ALA A 251 -31.68 0.29 17.91
N ARG A 252 -32.65 1.08 17.43
CA ARG A 252 -33.98 1.15 18.05
C ARG A 252 -34.72 -0.19 18.02
N HIS A 253 -34.63 -0.93 16.91
CA HIS A 253 -35.27 -2.25 16.78
C HIS A 253 -34.71 -3.26 17.80
N VAL A 254 -33.41 -3.24 18.06
CA VAL A 254 -32.75 -4.14 19.02
C VAL A 254 -32.61 -3.55 20.44
N GLY A 255 -33.26 -2.40 20.70
CA GLY A 255 -33.33 -1.78 22.03
C GLY A 255 -31.99 -1.23 22.55
N CYS A 256 -31.12 -0.70 21.69
CA CYS A 256 -29.87 -0.06 22.10
C CYS A 256 -29.67 1.33 21.47
N GLU A 257 -28.66 2.05 21.93
CA GLU A 257 -28.26 3.32 21.31
C GLU A 257 -27.52 3.08 20.00
N PRO A 258 -27.63 3.99 19.01
CA PRO A 258 -26.86 3.92 17.77
C PRO A 258 -25.35 3.97 18.07
N PRO A 259 -24.54 3.25 17.30
CA PRO A 259 -23.09 3.23 17.49
C PRO A 259 -22.52 4.61 17.20
N VAL A 260 -21.61 5.08 18.06
CA VAL A 260 -21.00 6.41 17.96
C VAL A 260 -19.67 6.32 17.20
N ARG A 261 -18.92 5.25 17.40
CA ARG A 261 -17.57 5.07 16.84
C ARG A 261 -17.57 4.33 15.51
N TRP A 262 -18.55 3.44 15.31
CA TRP A 262 -18.66 2.57 14.13
C TRP A 262 -17.40 1.73 13.91
N ASP A 263 -16.78 1.31 15.01
CA ASP A 263 -15.69 0.34 14.98
C ASP A 263 -16.23 -1.09 14.81
N PRO A 264 -15.37 -2.08 14.49
CA PRO A 264 -15.81 -3.47 14.31
C PRO A 264 -16.58 -4.02 15.51
N ALA A 265 -16.22 -3.65 16.74
CA ALA A 265 -16.84 -4.17 17.93
C ALA A 265 -18.29 -3.67 18.09
N GLU A 266 -18.52 -2.36 17.92
CA GLU A 266 -19.87 -1.78 17.95
C GLU A 266 -20.76 -2.36 16.84
N LEU A 267 -20.23 -2.49 15.61
CA LEU A 267 -20.99 -3.04 14.49
C LEU A 267 -21.28 -4.54 14.65
N ALA A 268 -20.32 -5.32 15.17
CA ALA A 268 -20.51 -6.75 15.45
C ALA A 268 -21.57 -6.99 16.54
N LEU A 269 -21.61 -6.15 17.57
CA LEU A 269 -22.63 -6.22 18.62
C LEU A 269 -24.04 -6.02 18.07
N LEU A 270 -24.23 -5.06 17.16
CA LEU A 270 -25.50 -4.86 16.47
C LEU A 270 -25.84 -6.04 15.57
N LEU A 271 -24.87 -6.53 14.79
CA LEU A 271 -25.07 -7.61 13.84
C LEU A 271 -25.55 -8.90 14.53
N ARG A 272 -24.98 -9.24 15.68
CA ARG A 272 -25.39 -10.41 16.48
C ARG A 272 -26.82 -10.34 17.02
N ARG A 273 -27.42 -9.14 17.07
CA ARG A 273 -28.76 -8.91 17.63
C ARG A 273 -29.86 -8.84 16.57
N ILE A 274 -29.51 -8.89 15.29
CA ILE A 274 -30.48 -8.82 14.18
C ILE A 274 -30.50 -10.18 13.48
N PRO A 275 -31.67 -10.81 13.33
CA PRO A 275 -31.77 -12.06 12.56
C PRO A 275 -31.57 -11.78 11.06
N ALA A 276 -30.88 -12.71 10.38
CA ALA A 276 -30.55 -12.59 8.95
C ALA A 276 -31.78 -12.64 8.02
N ALA A 277 -32.87 -13.30 8.45
CA ALA A 277 -34.14 -13.38 7.74
C ALA A 277 -35.29 -13.76 8.70
N GLY A 278 -36.54 -13.53 8.29
CA GLY A 278 -37.75 -13.97 9.00
C GLY A 278 -38.63 -12.83 9.54
N PRO A 279 -39.69 -13.17 10.31
CA PRO A 279 -40.67 -12.20 10.83
C PRO A 279 -40.08 -11.20 11.85
N GLU A 280 -38.89 -11.49 12.37
CA GLU A 280 -38.13 -10.64 13.30
C GLU A 280 -37.15 -9.68 12.60
N ALA A 281 -37.11 -9.68 11.26
CA ALA A 281 -36.31 -8.75 10.48
C ALA A 281 -36.75 -7.30 10.71
N VAL A 282 -35.82 -6.36 10.50
CA VAL A 282 -36.07 -4.93 10.73
C VAL A 282 -37.21 -4.44 9.82
N PRO A 283 -38.34 -3.96 10.37
CA PRO A 283 -39.49 -3.54 9.58
C PRO A 283 -39.13 -2.44 8.56
N GLY A 284 -39.54 -2.62 7.31
CA GLY A 284 -39.25 -1.68 6.22
C GLY A 284 -37.81 -1.72 5.68
N HIS A 285 -36.94 -2.56 6.23
CA HIS A 285 -35.53 -2.68 5.81
C HIS A 285 -35.11 -4.15 5.64
N PRO A 286 -35.57 -4.84 4.58
CA PRO A 286 -35.32 -6.26 4.35
C PRO A 286 -33.83 -6.62 4.13
N HIS A 287 -32.97 -5.63 3.89
CA HIS A 287 -31.53 -5.80 3.68
C HIS A 287 -30.68 -5.22 4.82
N ALA A 288 -31.29 -4.91 5.98
CA ALA A 288 -30.58 -4.28 7.10
C ALA A 288 -29.40 -5.13 7.60
N HIS A 289 -29.59 -6.45 7.70
CA HIS A 289 -28.53 -7.38 8.12
C HIS A 289 -27.34 -7.34 7.15
N ASP A 290 -27.60 -7.44 5.84
CA ASP A 290 -26.53 -7.45 4.83
C ASP A 290 -25.80 -6.11 4.73
N ALA A 291 -26.53 -5.00 4.83
CA ALA A 291 -25.92 -3.68 4.86
C ALA A 291 -25.02 -3.50 6.09
N LEU A 292 -25.45 -3.97 7.26
CA LEU A 292 -24.66 -3.92 8.48
C LEU A 292 -23.42 -4.84 8.41
N ALA A 293 -23.57 -6.04 7.86
CA ALA A 293 -22.46 -6.95 7.62
C ALA A 293 -21.46 -6.35 6.62
N ALA A 294 -21.92 -5.68 5.56
CA ALA A 294 -21.05 -5.01 4.60
C ALA A 294 -20.26 -3.86 5.24
N LEU A 295 -20.89 -3.07 6.13
CA LEU A 295 -20.21 -2.02 6.90
C LEU A 295 -19.14 -2.61 7.84
N HIS A 296 -19.47 -3.69 8.55
CA HIS A 296 -18.53 -4.39 9.42
C HIS A 296 -17.31 -4.91 8.62
N ASP A 297 -17.55 -5.68 7.56
CA ASP A 297 -16.50 -6.27 6.72
C ASP A 297 -15.61 -5.19 6.08
N ALA A 298 -16.21 -4.07 5.64
CA ALA A 298 -15.47 -2.93 5.08
C ALA A 298 -14.57 -2.23 6.11
N VAL A 299 -15.04 -2.08 7.36
CA VAL A 299 -14.23 -1.49 8.44
C VAL A 299 -13.06 -2.41 8.80
N GLU A 300 -13.28 -3.72 8.91
CA GLU A 300 -12.20 -4.68 9.15
C GLU A 300 -11.17 -4.67 8.01
N ALA A 301 -11.63 -4.66 6.76
CA ALA A 301 -10.77 -4.55 5.58
C ALA A 301 -9.94 -3.27 5.59
N LYS A 302 -10.54 -2.13 5.97
CA LYS A 302 -9.84 -0.86 6.11
C LYS A 302 -8.76 -0.92 7.20
N GLY A 303 -9.05 -1.58 8.32
CA GLY A 303 -8.07 -1.85 9.36
C GLY A 303 -6.89 -2.70 8.86
N ALA A 304 -7.18 -3.71 8.06
CA ALA A 304 -6.14 -4.56 7.46
C ALA A 304 -5.24 -3.78 6.49
N LEU A 305 -5.80 -2.87 5.69
CA LEU A 305 -5.04 -1.98 4.80
C LEU A 305 -4.20 -0.98 5.59
N ALA A 306 -4.74 -0.36 6.63
CA ALA A 306 -4.00 0.57 7.49
C ALA A 306 -2.82 -0.09 8.20
N ALA A 307 -2.89 -1.40 8.48
CA ALA A 307 -1.81 -2.15 9.08
C ALA A 307 -0.60 -2.37 8.15
N LEU A 308 -0.70 -2.02 6.85
CA LEU A 308 0.39 -2.15 5.88
C LEU A 308 1.38 -0.96 5.90
N GLY A 309 1.09 0.11 6.64
CA GLY A 309 1.89 1.33 6.67
C GLY A 309 1.05 2.58 6.39
N ASP A 310 1.67 3.76 6.50
CA ASP A 310 1.04 5.09 6.44
C ASP A 310 -0.11 5.17 5.41
N PRO A 311 -1.35 5.53 5.81
CA PRO A 311 -2.48 5.71 4.89
C PRO A 311 -2.19 6.64 3.70
N VAL A 312 -1.18 7.52 3.82
CA VAL A 312 -0.65 8.36 2.73
C VAL A 312 -0.07 7.53 1.57
N ALA A 313 0.36 6.28 1.80
CA ALA A 313 0.87 5.39 0.76
C ALA A 313 -0.22 4.86 -0.20
N LEU A 314 -1.50 5.00 0.16
CA LEU A 314 -2.66 4.69 -0.69
C LEU A 314 -3.30 5.97 -1.26
N ASP A 315 -2.53 7.04 -1.48
CA ASP A 315 -2.96 8.20 -2.29
C ASP A 315 -3.07 7.81 -3.78
N LEU A 316 -3.97 6.88 -4.03
CA LEU A 316 -4.39 6.47 -5.34
C LEU A 316 -5.53 7.40 -5.73
N GLY A 317 -5.31 8.22 -6.76
CA GLY A 317 -6.38 9.02 -7.35
C GLY A 317 -7.60 8.16 -7.68
N ILE A 318 -8.78 8.77 -7.68
CA ILE A 318 -10.05 8.03 -7.77
C ILE A 318 -10.14 7.14 -9.02
N ASP A 319 -9.59 7.57 -10.15
CA ASP A 319 -9.56 6.78 -11.39
C ASP A 319 -8.79 5.47 -11.22
N ARG A 320 -7.69 5.51 -10.47
CA ARG A 320 -6.88 4.33 -10.17
C ARG A 320 -7.58 3.40 -9.19
N LEU A 321 -8.29 3.94 -8.20
CA LEU A 321 -9.12 3.16 -7.30
C LEU A 321 -10.27 2.47 -8.03
N HIS A 322 -10.97 3.17 -8.93
CA HIS A 322 -12.01 2.61 -9.78
C HIS A 322 -11.48 1.50 -10.68
N ALA A 323 -10.30 1.70 -11.26
CA ALA A 323 -9.70 0.70 -12.13
C ALA A 323 -9.24 -0.55 -11.35
N LEU A 324 -8.72 -0.40 -10.12
CA LEU A 324 -8.43 -1.52 -9.22
C LEU A 324 -9.72 -2.23 -8.77
N TYR A 325 -10.75 -1.49 -8.36
CA TYR A 325 -12.05 -2.06 -8.04
C TYR A 325 -12.59 -2.87 -9.21
N ARG A 326 -12.57 -2.30 -10.41
CA ARG A 326 -13.05 -2.96 -11.62
C ARG A 326 -12.29 -4.24 -11.92
N ARG A 327 -10.95 -4.20 -11.81
CA ARG A 327 -10.07 -5.35 -12.04
C ARG A 327 -10.32 -6.49 -11.06
N HIS A 328 -10.49 -6.18 -9.78
CA HIS A 328 -10.51 -7.19 -8.71
C HIS A 328 -11.92 -7.66 -8.34
N VAL A 329 -12.94 -6.82 -8.54
CA VAL A 329 -14.36 -7.12 -8.25
C VAL A 329 -15.15 -7.45 -9.53
N GLY A 330 -14.72 -6.96 -10.70
CA GLY A 330 -15.34 -7.27 -11.99
C GLY A 330 -16.58 -6.43 -12.32
N ARG A 331 -16.84 -5.33 -11.60
CA ARG A 331 -17.93 -4.37 -11.87
C ARG A 331 -17.48 -2.93 -11.64
N TRP A 332 -18.16 -1.95 -12.23
CA TRP A 332 -17.84 -0.53 -12.03
C TRP A 332 -18.44 -0.11 -10.70
N PRO A 333 -17.67 0.57 -9.85
CA PRO A 333 -18.22 1.10 -8.62
C PRO A 333 -19.02 2.38 -8.87
N GLU A 334 -19.94 2.69 -7.96
CA GLU A 334 -20.61 4.00 -7.92
C GLU A 334 -19.91 4.96 -6.95
N GLY A 335 -19.19 4.41 -5.98
CA GLY A 335 -18.47 5.08 -4.92
C GLY A 335 -17.31 5.93 -5.40
N THR A 336 -17.12 7.09 -4.76
CA THR A 336 -16.07 8.06 -5.13
C THR A 336 -14.93 8.13 -4.12
N THR A 337 -14.91 7.22 -3.15
CA THR A 337 -13.92 7.16 -2.07
C THR A 337 -13.50 5.71 -1.83
N LEU A 338 -12.31 5.47 -1.27
CA LEU A 338 -11.89 4.12 -0.87
C LEU A 338 -12.91 3.44 0.04
N ASP A 339 -13.52 4.18 0.97
CA ASP A 339 -14.49 3.62 1.91
C ASP A 339 -15.79 3.20 1.22
N ASP A 340 -16.28 3.98 0.25
CA ASP A 340 -17.41 3.56 -0.59
C ASP A 340 -17.10 2.25 -1.33
N LEU A 341 -15.90 2.18 -1.92
CA LEU A 341 -15.44 0.99 -2.66
C LEU A 341 -15.34 -0.24 -1.76
N LEU A 342 -14.82 -0.11 -0.54
CA LEU A 342 -14.77 -1.21 0.41
C LEU A 342 -16.18 -1.70 0.79
N VAL A 343 -17.12 -0.79 1.04
CA VAL A 343 -18.52 -1.15 1.35
C VAL A 343 -19.21 -1.82 0.16
N GLU A 344 -19.00 -1.33 -1.05
CA GLU A 344 -19.55 -1.96 -2.26
C GLU A 344 -18.95 -3.34 -2.51
N ALA A 345 -17.63 -3.52 -2.32
CA ALA A 345 -16.99 -4.83 -2.47
C ALA A 345 -17.45 -5.81 -1.39
N ALA A 346 -17.64 -5.34 -0.15
CA ALA A 346 -18.22 -6.13 0.93
C ALA A 346 -19.65 -6.57 0.62
N SER A 347 -20.46 -5.67 0.05
CA SER A 347 -21.82 -6.00 -0.40
C SER A 347 -21.82 -7.04 -1.52
N ALA A 348 -20.89 -6.95 -2.50
CA ALA A 348 -20.70 -8.00 -3.50
C ALA A 348 -20.31 -9.34 -2.86
N ALA A 349 -19.39 -9.32 -1.89
CA ALA A 349 -18.93 -10.53 -1.20
C ALA A 349 -20.06 -11.24 -0.45
N ILE A 350 -21.03 -10.52 0.10
CA ILE A 350 -22.23 -11.11 0.72
C ILE A 350 -23.08 -11.83 -0.32
N VAL A 351 -23.30 -11.22 -1.49
CA VAL A 351 -24.06 -11.83 -2.59
C VAL A 351 -23.36 -13.07 -3.14
N GLU A 352 -22.04 -13.03 -3.30
CA GLU A 352 -21.23 -14.17 -3.78
C GLU A 352 -21.28 -15.38 -2.83
N ARG A 353 -21.47 -15.16 -1.53
CA ARG A 353 -21.57 -16.23 -0.52
C ARG A 353 -22.94 -16.90 -0.47
N ARG A 354 -23.96 -16.39 -1.18
CA ARG A 354 -25.32 -16.95 -1.12
C ARG A 354 -25.43 -18.28 -1.91
N PRO A 355 -26.16 -19.28 -1.38
CA PRO A 355 -26.45 -20.50 -2.11
C PRO A 355 -27.16 -20.20 -3.44
N GLY A 356 -26.67 -20.76 -4.55
CA GLY A 356 -27.26 -20.59 -5.89
C GLY A 356 -26.78 -19.36 -6.67
N ALA A 357 -25.74 -18.66 -6.21
CA ALA A 357 -25.09 -17.62 -7.00
C ALA A 357 -24.59 -18.16 -8.35
N ALA A 358 -24.79 -17.40 -9.43
CA ALA A 358 -24.50 -17.81 -10.81
C ALA A 358 -22.99 -18.00 -11.13
N ARG A 359 -22.10 -17.64 -10.20
CA ARG A 359 -20.66 -17.87 -10.33
C ARG A 359 -20.25 -18.99 -9.37
N PRO A 360 -19.40 -19.94 -9.79
CA PRO A 360 -18.71 -20.79 -8.84
C PRO A 360 -17.98 -19.88 -7.86
N ALA A 361 -18.03 -20.21 -6.56
CA ALA A 361 -17.26 -19.47 -5.57
C ALA A 361 -15.79 -19.48 -5.98
N GLU A 362 -15.30 -18.37 -6.51
CA GLU A 362 -13.87 -18.10 -6.53
C GLU A 362 -13.39 -18.28 -5.09
N HIS A 363 -12.18 -18.82 -4.90
CA HIS A 363 -11.70 -19.18 -3.56
C HIS A 363 -11.53 -17.93 -2.66
N LEU A 364 -11.64 -16.73 -3.24
CA LEU A 364 -11.65 -15.44 -2.56
C LEU A 364 -12.89 -14.62 -2.92
N THR A 365 -13.48 -13.95 -1.94
CA THR A 365 -14.59 -13.01 -2.15
C THR A 365 -14.15 -11.73 -2.86
N ALA A 366 -15.10 -10.98 -3.44
CA ALA A 366 -14.89 -9.66 -4.03
C ALA A 366 -14.09 -8.71 -3.13
N LEU A 367 -14.44 -8.63 -1.84
CA LEU A 367 -13.72 -7.80 -0.87
C LEU A 367 -12.27 -8.25 -0.68
N ALA A 368 -12.03 -9.55 -0.53
CA ALA A 368 -10.68 -10.10 -0.38
C ALA A 368 -9.81 -9.81 -1.60
N ARG A 369 -10.36 -10.03 -2.80
CA ARG A 369 -9.69 -9.72 -4.07
C ARG A 369 -9.32 -8.24 -4.19
N LEU A 370 -10.23 -7.34 -3.84
CA LEU A 370 -9.98 -5.89 -3.84
C LEU A 370 -8.89 -5.50 -2.86
N VAL A 371 -8.98 -5.95 -1.61
CA VAL A 371 -8.02 -5.61 -0.55
C VAL A 371 -6.62 -6.12 -0.89
N LEU A 372 -6.50 -7.34 -1.42
CA LEU A 372 -5.23 -7.89 -1.89
C LEU A 372 -4.65 -7.08 -3.06
N GLY A 373 -5.49 -6.66 -4.00
CA GLY A 373 -5.12 -5.78 -5.11
C GLY A 373 -4.61 -4.41 -4.65
N LEU A 374 -5.31 -3.78 -3.71
CA LEU A 374 -4.93 -2.50 -3.09
C LEU A 374 -3.63 -2.62 -2.31
N ALA A 375 -3.48 -3.67 -1.49
CA ALA A 375 -2.27 -3.94 -0.73
C ALA A 375 -1.04 -4.07 -1.65
N ARG A 376 -1.17 -4.81 -2.75
CA ARG A 376 -0.11 -4.93 -3.77
C ARG A 376 0.18 -3.59 -4.45
N ALA A 377 -0.85 -2.82 -4.79
CA ALA A 377 -0.68 -1.49 -5.41
C ALA A 377 0.09 -0.53 -4.50
N ALA A 378 -0.07 -0.67 -3.18
CA ALA A 378 0.67 0.04 -2.14
C ALA A 378 2.08 -0.54 -1.86
N GLY A 379 2.50 -1.58 -2.60
CA GLY A 379 3.84 -2.16 -2.49
C GLY A 379 3.98 -3.32 -1.50
N ALA A 380 2.88 -3.85 -0.94
CA ALA A 380 2.96 -5.07 -0.13
C ALA A 380 3.37 -6.26 -1.00
N ASP A 381 4.52 -6.86 -0.69
CA ASP A 381 5.09 -8.02 -1.39
C ASP A 381 4.80 -9.35 -0.67
N SER A 382 4.34 -9.34 0.58
CA SER A 382 4.00 -10.54 1.34
C SER A 382 2.65 -10.43 2.06
N LEU A 383 2.04 -11.58 2.35
CA LEU A 383 0.82 -11.70 3.15
C LEU A 383 1.11 -11.83 4.65
N ASP A 384 2.26 -11.36 5.11
CA ASP A 384 2.62 -11.47 6.52
C ASP A 384 1.86 -10.44 7.37
N GLY A 385 1.74 -10.70 8.67
CA GLY A 385 1.19 -9.72 9.61
C GLY A 385 -0.33 -9.55 9.54
N GLY A 386 -0.79 -8.29 9.47
CA GLY A 386 -2.21 -7.92 9.62
C GLY A 386 -3.09 -8.37 8.47
N LEU A 387 -2.58 -8.27 7.23
CA LEU A 387 -3.32 -8.64 6.02
C LEU A 387 -3.56 -10.14 5.95
N GLY A 388 -2.55 -10.98 6.21
CA GLY A 388 -2.72 -12.44 6.25
C GLY A 388 -3.70 -12.89 7.33
N ARG A 389 -3.61 -12.31 8.54
CA ARG A 389 -4.58 -12.58 9.61
C ARG A 389 -6.00 -12.18 9.24
N TRP A 390 -6.16 -11.02 8.60
CA TRP A 390 -7.46 -10.60 8.11
C TRP A 390 -8.00 -11.60 7.10
N VAL A 391 -7.23 -11.97 6.06
CA VAL A 391 -7.63 -12.96 5.04
C VAL A 391 -8.13 -14.27 5.67
N THR A 392 -7.40 -14.82 6.64
CA THR A 392 -7.76 -16.10 7.27
C THR A 392 -8.82 -15.99 8.35
N GLY A 393 -8.90 -14.84 9.04
CA GLY A 393 -9.77 -14.64 10.19
C GLY A 393 -11.13 -14.04 9.85
N GLY A 394 -11.14 -12.86 9.21
CA GLY A 394 -12.36 -12.09 8.96
C GLY A 394 -13.27 -12.76 7.93
N PRO A 395 -12.86 -12.86 6.65
CA PRO A 395 -13.63 -13.52 5.62
C PRO A 395 -13.47 -15.05 5.58
N GLY A 396 -12.50 -15.61 6.33
CA GLY A 396 -12.32 -17.06 6.47
C GLY A 396 -11.66 -17.76 5.28
N HIS A 397 -10.89 -17.03 4.47
CA HIS A 397 -10.24 -17.57 3.26
C HIS A 397 -8.97 -18.34 3.56
N GLN A 398 -8.54 -19.24 2.67
CA GLN A 398 -7.25 -19.88 2.82
C GLN A 398 -6.13 -18.95 2.38
N LEU A 399 -5.03 -18.97 3.14
CA LEU A 399 -3.85 -18.17 2.79
C LEU A 399 -3.21 -18.64 1.49
N ALA A 400 -3.35 -19.93 1.13
CA ALA A 400 -2.91 -20.47 -0.15
C ALA A 400 -3.63 -19.80 -1.32
N ASP A 401 -4.95 -19.73 -1.27
CA ASP A 401 -5.77 -19.07 -2.31
C ASP A 401 -5.40 -17.59 -2.49
N ALA A 402 -5.11 -16.90 -1.39
CA ALA A 402 -4.64 -15.51 -1.43
C ALA A 402 -3.24 -15.37 -2.05
N ARG A 403 -2.33 -16.32 -1.79
CA ARG A 403 -1.00 -16.35 -2.43
C ARG A 403 -1.10 -16.66 -3.90
N ASP A 404 -1.89 -17.66 -4.28
CA ASP A 404 -2.11 -18.05 -5.66
C ASP A 404 -2.77 -16.90 -6.43
N TYR A 405 -3.75 -16.23 -5.82
CA TYR A 405 -4.34 -15.03 -6.38
C TYR A 405 -3.33 -13.91 -6.61
N LEU A 406 -2.44 -13.64 -5.64
CA LEU A 406 -1.38 -12.66 -5.80
C LEU A 406 -0.34 -13.09 -6.85
N ALA A 407 0.02 -14.36 -6.90
CA ALA A 407 0.95 -14.89 -7.90
C ALA A 407 0.36 -14.79 -9.32
N ASP A 408 -0.89 -15.22 -9.51
CA ASP A 408 -1.57 -15.28 -10.81
C ASP A 408 -2.00 -13.90 -11.31
N ARG A 409 -2.53 -13.04 -10.43
CA ARG A 409 -3.09 -11.74 -10.80
C ARG A 409 -2.12 -10.58 -10.58
N CYS A 410 -1.01 -10.78 -9.86
CA CYS A 410 -0.01 -9.74 -9.56
C CYS A 410 1.43 -10.13 -9.95
N ALA A 411 1.61 -11.09 -10.87
CA ALA A 411 2.88 -11.43 -11.51
C ALA A 411 3.63 -10.19 -12.03
N GLU A 412 4.96 -10.35 -12.19
CA GLU A 412 5.87 -9.34 -12.76
C GLU A 412 5.27 -8.64 -13.98
N PRO A 413 5.59 -7.34 -14.19
CA PRO A 413 5.14 -6.66 -15.40
C PRO A 413 5.55 -7.49 -16.63
N GLY A 414 4.64 -7.58 -17.59
CA GLY A 414 4.89 -8.26 -18.85
C GLY A 414 5.06 -7.26 -19.98
N TRP A 415 5.85 -7.62 -20.99
CA TRP A 415 5.87 -6.92 -22.25
C TRP A 415 5.23 -7.80 -23.33
N MET A 416 4.10 -7.35 -23.87
CA MET A 416 3.35 -8.03 -24.91
C MET A 416 3.64 -7.42 -26.27
N LEU A 417 4.12 -8.25 -27.19
CA LEU A 417 4.34 -7.91 -28.60
C LEU A 417 3.21 -8.53 -29.41
N ILE A 418 2.38 -7.69 -30.03
CA ILE A 418 1.27 -8.13 -30.89
C ILE A 418 1.69 -7.93 -32.35
N ASP A 419 1.84 -9.01 -33.12
CA ASP A 419 2.07 -8.96 -34.57
C ASP A 419 0.75 -8.95 -35.33
N LEU A 420 0.52 -7.86 -36.06
CA LEU A 420 -0.63 -7.61 -36.92
C LEU A 420 -0.34 -7.96 -38.39
N GLY A 421 0.75 -8.67 -38.68
CA GLY A 421 1.06 -9.16 -40.01
C GLY A 421 1.93 -8.22 -40.85
N GLU A 422 2.09 -8.58 -42.12
CA GLU A 422 3.05 -7.96 -43.03
C GLU A 422 2.48 -6.69 -43.70
N ASP A 423 3.35 -5.69 -43.88
CA ASP A 423 3.02 -4.46 -44.60
C ASP A 423 2.88 -4.70 -46.11
N SER A 424 1.94 -3.99 -46.75
CA SER A 424 1.74 -4.12 -48.20
C SER A 424 2.75 -3.27 -48.97
N ARG A 425 3.41 -3.82 -50.00
CA ARG A 425 4.33 -3.03 -50.83
C ARG A 425 3.62 -1.86 -51.55
N SER A 426 2.34 -2.00 -51.87
CA SER A 426 1.53 -0.95 -52.51
C SER A 426 1.20 0.21 -51.56
N GLY A 427 1.27 0.01 -50.24
CA GLY A 427 0.84 1.00 -49.25
C GLY A 427 -0.66 1.00 -48.97
N GLU A 428 -1.42 0.19 -49.71
CA GLU A 428 -2.84 -0.05 -49.42
C GLU A 428 -3.00 -0.87 -48.15
N LEU A 429 -4.03 -0.53 -47.36
CA LEU A 429 -4.33 -1.28 -46.16
C LEU A 429 -4.81 -2.70 -46.53
N ARG A 430 -4.06 -3.71 -46.10
CA ARG A 430 -4.49 -5.11 -46.11
C ARG A 430 -4.80 -5.54 -44.70
N TRP A 431 -6.07 -5.89 -44.45
CA TRP A 431 -6.49 -6.38 -43.16
C TRP A 431 -5.86 -7.75 -42.85
N PRO A 432 -5.35 -7.96 -41.62
CA PRO A 432 -4.71 -9.22 -41.24
C PRO A 432 -5.73 -10.36 -41.21
N THR A 433 -5.32 -11.56 -41.61
CA THR A 433 -6.12 -12.80 -41.48
C THR A 433 -5.87 -13.52 -40.16
N ALA A 434 -4.87 -13.09 -39.39
CA ALA A 434 -4.59 -13.56 -38.06
C ALA A 434 -3.80 -12.49 -37.30
N VAL A 435 -3.92 -12.51 -35.98
CA VAL A 435 -3.06 -11.77 -35.06
C VAL A 435 -2.35 -12.78 -34.16
N SER A 436 -1.14 -12.44 -33.75
CA SER A 436 -0.40 -13.25 -32.78
C SER A 436 0.22 -12.37 -31.73
N ALA A 437 0.31 -12.88 -30.51
CA ALA A 437 0.99 -12.19 -29.43
C ALA A 437 1.99 -13.09 -28.73
N VAL A 438 3.04 -12.47 -28.20
CA VAL A 438 3.97 -13.07 -27.25
C VAL A 438 4.13 -12.14 -26.05
N ILE A 439 4.08 -12.70 -24.85
CA ILE A 439 4.48 -12.00 -23.63
C ILE A 439 5.88 -12.46 -23.27
N VAL A 440 6.75 -11.49 -23.00
CA VAL A 440 8.12 -11.74 -22.57
C VAL A 440 8.34 -11.26 -21.13
N ASP A 441 9.17 -12.01 -20.40
CA ASP A 441 9.62 -11.67 -19.05
C ASP A 441 10.67 -10.55 -19.07
N VAL A 442 11.05 -10.07 -17.89
CA VAL A 442 12.10 -9.05 -17.70
C VAL A 442 13.49 -9.50 -18.20
N ARG A 443 13.66 -10.78 -18.54
CA ARG A 443 14.88 -11.35 -19.13
C ARG A 443 14.75 -11.53 -20.65
N GLY A 444 13.65 -11.10 -21.26
CA GLY A 444 13.36 -11.21 -22.69
C GLY A 444 12.99 -12.62 -23.15
N ARG A 445 12.65 -13.52 -22.22
CA ARG A 445 12.23 -14.88 -22.54
C ARG A 445 10.72 -14.93 -22.77
N PRO A 446 10.24 -15.64 -23.80
CA PRO A 446 8.82 -15.79 -24.04
C PRO A 446 8.19 -16.66 -22.95
N GLU A 447 7.16 -16.16 -22.29
CA GLU A 447 6.41 -16.88 -21.24
C GLU A 447 5.03 -17.32 -21.72
N TRP A 448 4.45 -16.60 -22.67
CA TRP A 448 3.14 -16.91 -23.23
C TRP A 448 3.07 -16.53 -24.70
N ARG A 449 2.35 -17.32 -25.49
CA ARG A 449 2.12 -17.10 -26.92
C ARG A 449 0.70 -17.51 -27.28
N GLU A 450 0.09 -16.75 -28.17
CA GLU A 450 -1.25 -17.03 -28.67
C GLU A 450 -1.40 -16.54 -30.10
N SER A 451 -2.27 -17.19 -30.88
CA SER A 451 -2.59 -16.78 -32.24
C SER A 451 -4.07 -16.95 -32.52
N VAL A 452 -4.70 -15.85 -32.95
CA VAL A 452 -6.14 -15.79 -33.21
C VAL A 452 -6.37 -15.51 -34.69
N GLU A 453 -7.12 -16.38 -35.36
CA GLU A 453 -7.59 -16.14 -36.72
C GLU A 453 -8.61 -15.01 -36.76
N CYS A 454 -8.48 -14.15 -37.78
CA CYS A 454 -9.28 -12.94 -37.98
C CYS A 454 -9.94 -12.97 -39.36
N ARG A 455 -11.14 -12.40 -39.48
CA ARG A 455 -11.67 -12.05 -40.81
C ARG A 455 -10.87 -10.85 -41.33
N PRO A 456 -10.51 -10.77 -42.63
CA PRO A 456 -9.72 -9.68 -43.20
C PRO A 456 -10.57 -8.42 -43.41
N THR A 457 -11.14 -7.91 -42.32
CA THR A 457 -11.91 -6.68 -42.22
C THR A 457 -11.53 -5.96 -40.92
N ARG A 458 -11.91 -4.69 -40.78
CA ARG A 458 -11.74 -3.94 -39.53
C ARG A 458 -12.35 -4.69 -38.34
N ASP A 459 -13.63 -5.02 -38.43
CA ASP A 459 -14.36 -5.71 -37.36
C ASP A 459 -13.77 -7.09 -37.04
N GLY A 460 -13.26 -7.79 -38.06
CA GLY A 460 -12.61 -9.08 -37.88
C GLY A 460 -11.28 -8.98 -37.14
N LEU A 461 -10.50 -7.92 -37.40
CA LEU A 461 -9.30 -7.61 -36.64
C LEU A 461 -9.63 -7.19 -35.21
N GLU A 462 -10.67 -6.36 -35.02
CA GLU A 462 -11.13 -5.91 -33.71
C GLU A 462 -11.57 -7.08 -32.82
N ASP A 463 -12.38 -8.00 -33.36
CA ASP A 463 -12.78 -9.24 -32.68
C ASP A 463 -11.58 -10.13 -32.36
N GLY A 464 -10.66 -10.29 -33.31
CA GLY A 464 -9.43 -11.07 -33.12
C GLY A 464 -8.56 -10.52 -31.98
N LEU A 465 -8.38 -9.20 -31.93
CA LEU A 465 -7.64 -8.52 -30.86
C LEU A 465 -8.36 -8.64 -29.51
N ARG A 466 -9.69 -8.48 -29.45
CA ARG A 466 -10.45 -8.70 -28.21
C ARG A 466 -10.27 -10.12 -27.67
N ARG A 467 -10.37 -11.12 -28.54
CA ARG A 467 -10.17 -12.54 -28.19
C ARG A 467 -8.74 -12.81 -27.70
N LEU A 468 -7.75 -12.21 -28.37
CA LEU A 468 -6.34 -12.30 -27.97
C LEU A 468 -6.09 -11.68 -26.59
N LEU A 469 -6.63 -10.49 -26.35
CA LEU A 469 -6.54 -9.79 -25.06
C LEU A 469 -7.29 -10.54 -23.96
N ALA A 470 -8.44 -11.15 -24.26
CA ALA A 470 -9.18 -11.96 -23.30
C ALA A 470 -8.42 -13.25 -22.91
N ALA A 471 -7.62 -13.81 -23.84
CA ALA A 471 -6.76 -14.97 -23.57
C ALA A 471 -5.45 -14.61 -22.85
N THR A 472 -5.13 -13.31 -22.74
CA THR A 472 -3.87 -12.83 -22.15
C THR A 472 -3.83 -13.14 -20.64
N PRO A 473 -2.76 -13.80 -20.14
CA PRO A 473 -2.58 -14.02 -18.72
C PRO A 473 -2.61 -12.71 -17.93
N ALA A 474 -3.22 -12.74 -16.75
CA ALA A 474 -3.24 -11.59 -15.87
C ALA A 474 -1.82 -11.22 -15.41
N ARG A 475 -1.49 -9.92 -15.39
CA ARG A 475 -0.18 -9.38 -14.97
C ARG A 475 -0.36 -8.10 -14.19
N ARG A 476 0.60 -7.73 -13.32
CA ARG A 476 0.58 -6.44 -12.60
C ARG A 476 0.38 -5.26 -13.56
N ARG A 477 1.13 -5.26 -14.67
CA ARG A 477 1.05 -4.32 -15.79
C ARG A 477 1.46 -5.04 -17.07
N ILE A 478 0.83 -4.73 -18.20
CA ILE A 478 1.24 -5.23 -19.52
C ILE A 478 1.55 -4.05 -20.40
N PHE A 479 2.82 -3.93 -20.78
CA PHE A 479 3.24 -3.01 -21.81
C PHE A 479 2.92 -3.61 -23.17
N VAL A 480 2.27 -2.85 -24.06
CA VAL A 480 1.93 -3.35 -25.41
C VAL A 480 2.80 -2.68 -26.46
N ASP A 481 3.38 -3.49 -27.33
CA ASP A 481 3.97 -3.03 -28.58
C ASP A 481 3.21 -3.67 -29.75
N LEU A 482 2.69 -2.83 -30.66
CA LEU A 482 1.98 -3.25 -31.86
C LEU A 482 2.97 -3.32 -33.01
N VAL A 483 3.31 -4.54 -33.44
CA VAL A 483 4.10 -4.78 -34.67
C VAL A 483 3.14 -4.75 -35.85
N ALA A 484 3.02 -3.58 -36.49
CA ALA A 484 1.93 -3.28 -37.41
C ALA A 484 2.42 -2.86 -38.82
N PRO A 485 1.65 -3.19 -39.86
CA PRO A 485 1.73 -2.54 -41.17
C PRO A 485 1.60 -1.02 -41.05
N ARG A 486 2.31 -0.27 -41.91
CA ARG A 486 2.29 1.22 -41.90
C ARG A 486 0.87 1.77 -42.06
N ALA A 487 0.05 1.15 -42.91
CA ALA A 487 -1.31 1.59 -43.17
C ALA A 487 -2.24 1.52 -41.94
N LEU A 488 -1.90 0.71 -40.93
CA LEU A 488 -2.67 0.60 -39.69
C LEU A 488 -2.36 1.72 -38.69
N PHE A 489 -1.29 2.50 -38.90
CA PHE A 489 -0.93 3.61 -38.01
C PHE A 489 -1.98 4.73 -38.17
N ASP A 490 -2.45 4.97 -39.39
CA ASP A 490 -3.49 5.98 -39.65
C ASP A 490 -4.90 5.48 -39.26
N ALA A 491 -5.05 4.19 -38.94
CA ALA A 491 -6.32 3.61 -38.53
C ALA A 491 -6.63 3.83 -37.03
N GLY A 492 -5.67 4.34 -36.25
CA GLY A 492 -5.85 4.64 -34.82
C GLY A 492 -6.21 3.41 -33.99
N ILE A 493 -5.57 2.26 -34.23
CA ILE A 493 -5.89 1.00 -33.52
C ILE A 493 -5.73 1.16 -32.01
N GLU A 494 -4.78 1.97 -31.56
CA GLU A 494 -4.61 2.31 -30.16
C GLU A 494 -5.89 2.84 -29.51
N ASP A 495 -6.74 3.53 -30.27
CA ASP A 495 -7.97 4.14 -29.77
C ASP A 495 -9.20 3.24 -29.96
N TRP A 496 -9.02 2.03 -30.49
CA TRP A 496 -10.13 1.11 -30.67
C TRP A 496 -10.54 0.48 -29.34
N PRO A 497 -11.85 0.33 -29.08
CA PRO A 497 -12.36 -0.22 -27.83
C PRO A 497 -12.11 -1.73 -27.78
N LEU A 498 -10.91 -2.15 -27.37
CA LEU A 498 -10.39 -3.52 -27.45
C LEU A 498 -10.22 -4.18 -26.09
N ALA A 499 -9.84 -3.43 -25.06
CA ALA A 499 -9.58 -3.98 -23.74
C ALA A 499 -10.90 -4.24 -23.02
N ASP A 500 -11.25 -5.51 -22.81
CA ASP A 500 -12.47 -5.89 -22.10
C ASP A 500 -12.39 -5.42 -20.64
N LEU A 501 -13.22 -4.44 -20.30
CA LEU A 501 -13.38 -3.98 -18.94
C LEU A 501 -14.39 -4.86 -18.20
N GLY A 502 -15.14 -5.72 -18.90
CA GLY A 502 -16.22 -6.59 -18.44
C GLY A 502 -17.61 -6.01 -18.73
N GLY A 503 -18.65 -6.84 -18.70
CA GLY A 503 -20.03 -6.38 -18.89
C GLY A 503 -20.34 -5.79 -20.27
N GLY A 504 -19.53 -6.14 -21.28
CA GLY A 504 -19.67 -5.66 -22.66
C GLY A 504 -19.07 -4.28 -22.94
N PHE A 505 -18.35 -3.69 -21.97
CA PHE A 505 -17.66 -2.41 -22.14
C PHE A 505 -16.19 -2.64 -22.47
N TYR A 506 -15.70 -1.93 -23.49
CA TYR A 506 -14.33 -2.04 -23.94
C TYR A 506 -13.64 -0.66 -23.93
N ALA A 507 -12.41 -0.62 -23.41
CA ALA A 507 -11.56 0.58 -23.41
C ALA A 507 -10.56 0.57 -24.57
N PRO A 508 -10.09 1.75 -25.00
CA PRO A 508 -8.97 1.85 -25.92
C PRO A 508 -7.67 1.29 -25.33
N LEU A 509 -6.77 0.82 -26.20
CA LEU A 509 -5.42 0.44 -25.78
C LEU A 509 -4.61 1.66 -25.34
N SER A 510 -4.85 2.84 -25.90
CA SER A 510 -4.20 4.11 -25.54
C SER A 510 -4.39 4.50 -24.06
N GLY A 511 -5.34 3.90 -23.36
CA GLY A 511 -5.51 4.09 -21.93
C GLY A 511 -4.29 3.72 -21.09
N ASP A 512 -4.28 4.19 -19.84
CA ASP A 512 -3.15 4.10 -18.90
C ASP A 512 -2.57 2.69 -18.70
N TRP A 513 -3.37 1.67 -18.95
CA TRP A 513 -3.03 0.28 -18.72
C TRP A 513 -2.03 -0.29 -19.73
N PHE A 514 -2.16 0.04 -21.02
CA PHE A 514 -1.37 -0.61 -22.08
C PHE A 514 -0.31 0.30 -22.71
N ARG A 515 -0.58 1.62 -22.83
CA ARG A 515 0.30 2.64 -23.43
C ARG A 515 1.06 2.08 -24.67
N PRO A 516 0.32 1.77 -25.74
CA PRO A 516 0.84 1.03 -26.88
C PRO A 516 1.93 1.81 -27.59
N ARG A 517 2.98 1.10 -28.03
CA ARG A 517 4.02 1.65 -28.90
C ARG A 517 4.00 0.90 -30.22
N TYR A 518 4.13 1.61 -31.33
CA TYR A 518 4.16 1.02 -32.66
C TYR A 518 5.56 0.58 -33.04
N ARG A 519 5.61 -0.57 -33.70
CA ARG A 519 6.77 -1.07 -34.43
C ARG A 519 6.36 -1.43 -35.86
N TRP A 520 7.13 -0.99 -36.84
CA TRP A 520 6.85 -1.26 -38.24
C TRP A 520 7.17 -2.71 -38.59
N SER A 521 6.15 -3.41 -39.05
CA SER A 521 6.21 -4.86 -39.29
C SER A 521 7.22 -5.29 -40.36
N MET A 522 7.67 -4.38 -41.24
CA MET A 522 8.71 -4.68 -42.22
C MET A 522 10.09 -4.87 -41.58
N ARG A 523 10.40 -4.22 -40.46
CA ARG A 523 11.73 -4.31 -39.83
C ARG A 523 11.95 -5.63 -39.09
N THR A 524 10.87 -6.28 -38.66
CA THR A 524 10.97 -7.65 -38.13
C THR A 524 11.26 -8.67 -39.23
N ARG A 525 10.90 -8.37 -40.49
CA ARG A 525 10.97 -9.30 -41.64
C ARG A 525 12.14 -9.02 -42.59
N HIS A 526 12.72 -7.81 -42.57
CA HIS A 526 13.81 -7.42 -43.46
C HIS A 526 15.06 -6.96 -42.71
N GLU A 527 16.11 -7.77 -42.79
CA GLU A 527 17.39 -7.55 -42.13
C GLU A 527 18.02 -6.19 -42.41
N ARG A 528 18.08 -5.79 -43.68
CA ARG A 528 18.63 -4.48 -44.07
C ARG A 528 17.92 -3.30 -43.38
N LEU A 529 16.59 -3.36 -43.23
CA LEU A 529 15.84 -2.28 -42.58
C LEU A 529 16.09 -2.22 -41.07
N ARG A 530 16.34 -3.38 -40.45
CA ARG A 530 16.73 -3.52 -39.05
C ARG A 530 18.15 -3.02 -38.80
N GLU A 531 19.11 -3.38 -39.65
CA GLU A 531 20.48 -2.86 -39.57
C GLU A 531 20.52 -1.34 -39.69
N LEU A 532 19.69 -0.75 -40.56
CA LEU A 532 19.55 0.70 -40.68
C LEU A 532 18.97 1.34 -39.40
N LEU A 533 17.97 0.70 -38.78
CA LEU A 533 17.43 1.12 -37.49
C LEU A 533 18.51 1.07 -36.39
N GLU A 534 19.21 -0.05 -36.28
CA GLU A 534 20.28 -0.24 -35.28
C GLU A 534 21.41 0.77 -35.47
N HIS A 535 21.84 0.99 -36.72
CA HIS A 535 22.85 1.97 -37.06
C HIS A 535 22.46 3.38 -36.62
N ARG A 536 21.23 3.82 -36.97
CA ARG A 536 20.72 5.13 -36.55
C ARG A 536 20.53 5.23 -35.04
N ALA A 537 19.96 4.21 -34.40
CA ALA A 537 19.79 4.18 -32.95
C ALA A 537 21.14 4.21 -32.21
N GLY A 538 22.21 3.69 -32.81
CA GLY A 538 23.59 3.80 -32.30
C GLY A 538 24.20 5.19 -32.45
N GLN A 539 23.76 5.98 -33.42
CA GLN A 539 24.20 7.36 -33.68
C GLN A 539 23.31 8.43 -33.01
N ALA A 540 22.32 7.98 -32.25
CA ALA A 540 21.27 8.76 -31.64
C ALA A 540 21.78 9.89 -30.71
N CYS A 541 21.58 11.14 -31.13
CA CYS A 541 21.76 12.31 -30.28
C CYS A 541 20.45 12.67 -29.56
N TRP A 542 20.37 12.40 -28.26
CA TRP A 542 19.19 12.67 -27.42
C TRP A 542 19.18 14.08 -26.83
N THR A 543 19.97 15.00 -27.37
CA THR A 543 20.05 16.39 -26.91
C THR A 543 19.58 17.34 -28.02
N GLY A 544 18.79 18.34 -27.64
CA GLY A 544 18.23 19.34 -28.55
C GLY A 544 16.79 19.03 -28.99
N SER A 545 16.11 20.02 -29.58
CA SER A 545 14.71 19.92 -29.99
C SER A 545 14.50 18.91 -31.12
N PRO A 546 13.32 18.26 -31.18
CA PRO A 546 13.00 17.34 -32.27
C PRO A 546 13.03 18.06 -33.62
N PRO A 547 13.65 17.46 -34.65
CA PRO A 547 13.48 17.94 -36.01
C PRO A 547 12.01 17.82 -36.45
N VAL A 548 11.52 18.85 -37.11
CA VAL A 548 10.20 18.84 -37.77
C VAL A 548 10.40 18.63 -39.27
N LEU A 549 9.62 17.72 -39.86
CA LEU A 549 9.60 17.51 -41.30
C LEU A 549 8.80 18.61 -42.00
N ASN A 550 9.44 19.31 -42.91
CA ASN A 550 8.79 20.33 -43.73
C ASN A 550 8.44 19.79 -45.14
N ALA A 551 7.62 20.56 -45.85
CA ALA A 551 7.16 20.28 -47.21
C ALA A 551 8.28 19.90 -48.18
N GLU A 552 9.38 20.66 -48.14
CA GLU A 552 10.50 20.51 -49.06
C GLU A 552 11.26 19.20 -48.82
N SER A 553 11.30 18.77 -47.56
CA SER A 553 11.99 17.54 -47.15
C SER A 553 11.21 16.29 -47.53
N THR A 554 9.91 16.39 -47.76
CA THR A 554 9.03 15.26 -48.12
C THR A 554 8.61 15.26 -49.59
N SER A 555 9.14 16.18 -50.42
CA SER A 555 8.81 16.27 -51.84
C SER A 555 9.23 15.06 -52.69
N GLY A 556 10.11 14.21 -52.14
CA GLY A 556 10.63 13.02 -52.81
C GLY A 556 11.69 12.31 -51.98
N GLU A 557 11.98 11.04 -52.31
CA GLU A 557 12.94 10.20 -51.59
C GLU A 557 14.34 10.82 -51.53
N SER A 558 14.78 11.47 -52.63
CA SER A 558 16.08 12.15 -52.66
C SER A 558 16.13 13.40 -51.78
N ALA A 559 15.03 14.15 -51.68
CA ALA A 559 14.94 15.31 -50.80
C ALA A 559 14.95 14.88 -49.33
N PHE A 560 14.17 13.84 -49.02
CA PHE A 560 14.13 13.24 -47.69
C PHE A 560 15.49 12.72 -47.26
N ARG A 561 16.22 11.98 -48.11
CA ARG A 561 17.58 11.51 -47.80
C ARG A 561 18.53 12.66 -47.46
N ARG A 562 18.52 13.75 -48.25
CA ARG A 562 19.36 14.93 -47.97
C ARG A 562 18.98 15.63 -46.67
N TRP A 563 17.72 15.59 -46.26
CA TRP A 563 17.30 16.09 -44.97
C TRP A 563 17.73 15.15 -43.85
N ALA A 564 17.55 13.84 -44.04
CA ALA A 564 17.84 12.81 -43.06
C ALA A 564 19.34 12.64 -42.77
N THR A 565 20.23 13.01 -43.71
CA THR A 565 21.68 13.07 -43.45
C THR A 565 22.10 14.28 -42.64
N ARG A 566 21.31 15.36 -42.65
CA ARG A 566 21.57 16.59 -41.89
C ARG A 566 20.96 16.58 -40.48
N ASN A 567 19.97 15.71 -40.24
CA ASN A 567 19.29 15.56 -38.95
C ASN A 567 19.59 14.17 -38.39
N LEU A 568 20.46 14.13 -37.38
CA LEU A 568 20.94 12.89 -36.75
C LEU A 568 20.18 12.56 -35.44
N GLN A 569 19.20 13.38 -35.07
CA GLN A 569 18.34 13.10 -33.92
C GLN A 569 17.59 11.78 -34.18
N PRO A 570 17.52 10.89 -33.19
CA PRO A 570 16.96 9.56 -33.36
C PRO A 570 15.43 9.59 -33.38
N TYR A 571 14.84 10.64 -32.81
CA TYR A 571 13.40 10.83 -32.66
C TYR A 571 12.92 12.05 -33.45
N LEU A 572 11.69 11.97 -33.96
CA LEU A 572 11.06 12.99 -34.79
C LEU A 572 9.64 13.28 -34.31
N VAL A 573 9.18 14.51 -34.50
CA VAL A 573 7.77 14.89 -34.29
C VAL A 573 7.25 15.37 -35.64
N THR A 574 6.19 14.76 -36.16
CA THR A 574 5.68 15.06 -37.50
C THR A 574 4.21 14.66 -37.66
N GLY A 575 3.50 15.29 -38.59
CA GLY A 575 2.12 14.94 -38.91
C GLY A 575 1.88 14.71 -40.41
N SER A 576 0.72 14.16 -40.72
CA SER A 576 0.19 14.05 -42.07
C SER A 576 -0.33 15.41 -42.53
N GLU A 577 0.45 16.14 -43.33
CA GLU A 577 -0.15 17.15 -44.18
C GLU A 577 -0.72 16.42 -45.40
N ARG A 578 -2.06 16.40 -45.57
CA ARG A 578 -2.71 15.85 -46.78
C ARG A 578 -2.11 16.51 -48.02
N ARG A 579 -1.13 15.86 -48.65
CA ARG A 579 -0.43 16.39 -49.82
C ARG A 579 -0.21 15.27 -50.82
N SER A 580 -0.34 15.61 -52.09
CA SER A 580 0.06 14.80 -53.23
C SER A 580 1.58 14.59 -53.18
N GLY A 581 2.04 13.47 -52.64
CA GLY A 581 3.44 13.16 -52.45
C GLY A 581 3.66 11.76 -51.85
N PRO A 582 4.92 11.32 -51.73
CA PRO A 582 5.24 10.03 -51.10
C PRO A 582 4.91 10.07 -49.59
N ASP A 583 4.44 8.94 -49.05
CA ASP A 583 4.12 8.78 -47.62
C ASP A 583 5.35 9.11 -46.75
N PRO A 584 5.34 10.24 -46.02
CA PRO A 584 6.52 10.73 -45.32
C PRO A 584 6.93 9.82 -44.17
N LEU A 585 5.95 9.26 -43.43
CA LEU A 585 6.23 8.31 -42.36
C LEU A 585 6.88 7.03 -42.92
N ARG A 586 6.42 6.55 -44.09
CA ARG A 586 7.06 5.39 -44.73
C ARG A 586 8.48 5.68 -45.20
N LEU A 587 8.77 6.87 -45.71
CA LEU A 587 10.14 7.29 -46.06
C LEU A 587 11.02 7.32 -44.81
N MET A 588 10.54 7.89 -43.70
CA MET A 588 11.26 7.92 -42.43
C MET A 588 11.60 6.50 -41.94
N LEU A 589 10.61 5.63 -41.93
CA LEU A 589 10.78 4.24 -41.49
C LEU A 589 11.79 3.48 -42.38
N LYS A 590 11.78 3.72 -43.69
CA LYS A 590 12.77 3.11 -44.62
C LYS A 590 14.20 3.58 -44.38
N GLU A 591 14.39 4.81 -43.94
CA GLU A 591 15.72 5.40 -43.68
C GLU A 591 16.22 5.16 -42.24
N GLY A 592 15.51 4.33 -41.45
CA GLY A 592 15.97 3.86 -40.14
C GLY A 592 15.49 4.66 -38.94
N TYR A 593 14.55 5.61 -39.10
CA TYR A 593 13.96 6.30 -37.94
C TYR A 593 13.08 5.35 -37.12
N GLY A 594 13.50 5.05 -35.90
CA GLY A 594 12.78 4.16 -34.98
C GLY A 594 11.88 4.87 -33.98
N TYR A 595 12.14 6.15 -33.74
CA TYR A 595 11.47 6.92 -32.71
C TYR A 595 10.71 8.06 -33.40
N ALA A 596 9.38 8.09 -33.30
CA ALA A 596 8.59 9.16 -33.88
C ALA A 596 7.26 9.33 -33.15
N PHE A 597 6.84 10.59 -33.04
CA PHE A 597 5.49 10.97 -32.68
C PHE A 597 4.78 11.42 -33.95
N TRP A 598 3.88 10.57 -34.44
CA TRP A 598 3.17 10.76 -35.70
C TRP A 598 1.75 11.23 -35.47
N PHE A 599 1.34 12.29 -36.15
CA PHE A 599 0.00 12.87 -36.06
C PHE A 599 -0.77 12.68 -37.37
N PRO A 600 -1.65 11.65 -37.49
CA PRO A 600 -2.35 11.32 -38.73
C PRO A 600 -3.27 12.41 -39.27
N GLU A 601 -3.73 13.33 -38.41
CA GLU A 601 -4.67 14.39 -38.76
C GLU A 601 -4.05 15.79 -38.77
N GLY A 602 -2.73 15.85 -38.71
CA GLY A 602 -1.99 17.10 -38.57
C GLY A 602 -1.54 17.35 -37.14
N MET A 603 -0.46 18.11 -37.02
CA MET A 603 0.23 18.36 -35.76
C MET A 603 0.01 19.82 -35.34
N ASP A 604 -0.35 20.05 -34.07
CA ASP A 604 -0.35 21.41 -33.49
C ASP A 604 1.07 21.99 -33.49
N GLU A 605 1.22 23.24 -33.94
CA GLU A 605 2.50 23.96 -34.05
C GLU A 605 3.27 24.04 -32.73
N ARG A 606 2.58 23.89 -31.58
CA ARG A 606 3.18 23.90 -30.23
C ARG A 606 3.74 22.54 -29.80
N VAL A 607 3.42 21.46 -30.49
CA VAL A 607 3.86 20.10 -30.11
C VAL A 607 5.39 19.96 -30.11
N PRO A 608 6.15 20.48 -31.09
CA PRO A 608 7.61 20.43 -31.06
C PRO A 608 8.21 21.10 -29.82
N ASP A 609 7.65 22.25 -29.40
CA ASP A 609 8.08 22.97 -28.20
C ASP A 609 7.78 22.17 -26.93
N ARG A 610 6.58 21.58 -26.83
CA ARG A 610 6.20 20.69 -25.71
C ARG A 610 7.10 19.46 -25.64
N ALA A 611 7.42 18.86 -26.78
CA ALA A 611 8.35 17.72 -26.85
C ALA A 611 9.76 18.12 -26.43
N GLY A 612 10.25 19.28 -26.85
CA GLY A 612 11.52 19.84 -26.39
C GLY A 612 11.55 20.09 -24.88
N ALA A 613 10.47 20.64 -24.32
CA ALA A 613 10.32 20.85 -22.88
C ALA A 613 10.29 19.52 -22.09
N ALA A 614 9.49 18.55 -22.54
CA ALA A 614 9.41 17.21 -21.95
C ALA A 614 10.78 16.53 -21.90
N MET A 615 11.59 16.70 -22.94
CA MET A 615 12.96 16.17 -22.94
C MET A 615 13.90 16.90 -22.00
N ALA A 616 13.79 18.22 -21.89
CA ALA A 616 14.60 18.99 -20.96
C ALA A 616 14.34 18.60 -19.50
N GLU A 617 13.11 18.17 -19.16
CA GLU A 617 12.76 17.62 -17.85
C GLU A 617 13.36 16.24 -17.59
N LEU A 618 13.62 15.46 -18.64
CA LEU A 618 14.12 14.08 -18.52
C LEU A 618 15.64 14.06 -18.42
N ALA A 619 16.16 13.39 -17.39
CA ALA A 619 17.58 13.34 -17.10
C ALA A 619 18.37 12.51 -18.13
N GLY A 620 18.98 13.21 -19.08
CA GLY A 620 19.93 12.64 -20.04
C GLY A 620 19.32 11.68 -21.07
N ALA A 621 20.19 11.06 -21.87
CA ALA A 621 19.78 10.23 -23.00
C ALA A 621 18.94 9.01 -22.61
N ALA A 622 19.26 8.38 -21.47
CA ALA A 622 18.49 7.23 -20.97
C ALA A 622 17.09 7.64 -20.50
N GLY A 623 16.97 8.75 -19.78
CA GLY A 623 15.68 9.29 -19.36
C GLY A 623 14.79 9.65 -20.54
N CYS A 624 15.35 10.34 -21.55
CA CYS A 624 14.63 10.65 -22.79
C CYS A 624 14.18 9.39 -23.53
N ARG A 625 15.07 8.42 -23.72
CA ARG A 625 14.78 7.18 -24.45
C ARG A 625 13.66 6.35 -23.82
N ASN A 626 13.60 6.30 -22.49
CA ASN A 626 12.64 5.47 -21.77
C ASN A 626 11.32 6.21 -21.47
N GLY A 627 11.44 7.46 -21.02
CA GLY A 627 10.34 8.24 -20.45
C GLY A 627 9.67 9.23 -21.39
N LEU A 628 10.31 9.62 -22.51
CA LEU A 628 9.73 10.62 -23.42
C LEU A 628 8.37 10.22 -24.02
N PRO A 629 8.15 8.96 -24.45
CA PRO A 629 6.84 8.55 -24.98
C PRO A 629 5.70 8.80 -24.02
N ASP A 630 5.91 8.39 -22.77
CA ASP A 630 4.92 8.47 -21.71
C ASP A 630 4.71 9.94 -21.30
N ARG A 631 5.80 10.72 -21.18
CA ARG A 631 5.73 12.13 -20.81
C ARG A 631 5.04 12.98 -21.88
N LEU A 632 5.29 12.70 -23.16
CA LEU A 632 4.68 13.48 -24.23
C LEU A 632 3.19 13.16 -24.39
N ALA A 633 2.79 11.89 -24.18
CA ALA A 633 1.38 11.50 -24.17
C ALA A 633 0.57 12.23 -23.09
N GLU A 634 1.18 12.59 -21.95
CA GLU A 634 0.53 13.42 -20.92
C GLU A 634 0.34 14.89 -21.33
N LEU A 635 1.10 15.38 -22.31
CA LEU A 635 1.18 16.79 -22.70
C LEU A 635 0.44 17.11 -24.02
N VAL A 636 0.04 16.09 -24.76
CA VAL A 636 -0.46 16.21 -26.14
C VAL A 636 -1.72 15.35 -26.33
N ASP A 637 -2.63 15.83 -27.17
CA ASP A 637 -4.01 15.34 -27.37
C ASP A 637 -4.13 13.93 -28.00
N ASP A 638 -5.33 13.36 -27.92
CA ASP A 638 -5.72 11.94 -28.12
C ASP A 638 -5.58 11.35 -29.55
N ARG A 639 -4.69 11.86 -30.41
CA ARG A 639 -4.49 11.33 -31.79
C ARG A 639 -3.04 11.13 -32.20
N MET A 640 -2.14 11.04 -31.23
CA MET A 640 -0.71 10.83 -31.48
C MET A 640 -0.35 9.35 -31.54
N VAL A 641 0.12 8.90 -32.69
CA VAL A 641 0.70 7.56 -32.85
C VAL A 641 2.15 7.59 -32.37
N THR A 642 2.45 6.80 -31.34
CA THR A 642 3.81 6.69 -30.79
C THR A 642 4.55 5.53 -31.46
N VAL A 643 5.45 5.83 -32.38
CA VAL A 643 6.38 4.85 -32.99
C VAL A 643 7.65 4.82 -32.16
N TRP A 644 7.94 3.68 -31.52
CA TRP A 644 9.08 3.58 -30.60
C TRP A 644 9.79 2.23 -30.72
N GLU A 645 10.49 2.07 -31.83
CA GLU A 645 11.21 0.87 -32.24
C GLU A 645 12.62 0.83 -31.69
N ASP A 646 12.71 0.60 -30.40
CA ASP A 646 14.00 0.43 -29.77
C ASP A 646 14.60 -0.97 -30.07
N PRO A 647 15.79 -1.07 -30.68
CA PRO A 647 16.42 -2.37 -30.98
C PRO A 647 16.91 -3.10 -29.72
N ARG A 648 17.05 -2.42 -28.58
CA ARG A 648 17.42 -3.03 -27.29
C ARG A 648 16.20 -3.56 -26.52
N GLY A 649 14.99 -3.20 -26.92
CA GLY A 649 13.74 -3.61 -26.27
C GLY A 649 13.05 -2.47 -25.52
N ARG A 650 12.21 -2.79 -24.54
CA ARG A 650 11.51 -1.81 -23.71
C ARG A 650 12.25 -1.63 -22.38
N GLU A 651 11.99 -0.55 -21.65
CA GLU A 651 12.61 -0.34 -20.34
C GLU A 651 12.32 -1.53 -19.41
N GLY A 652 13.40 -2.20 -18.94
CA GLY A 652 13.29 -3.41 -18.12
C GLY A 652 13.02 -4.71 -18.89
N PHE A 653 12.88 -4.66 -20.22
CA PHE A 653 12.61 -5.83 -21.06
C PHE A 653 13.53 -5.86 -22.29
N PRO A 654 14.54 -6.74 -22.35
CA PRO A 654 15.38 -6.84 -23.53
C PRO A 654 14.58 -7.38 -24.73
N MET A 655 14.95 -6.93 -25.93
CA MET A 655 14.32 -7.40 -27.18
C MET A 655 14.43 -8.92 -27.29
N PRO A 656 13.32 -9.66 -27.51
CA PRO A 656 13.37 -11.11 -27.65
C PRO A 656 14.14 -11.54 -28.91
N HIS A 657 14.72 -12.75 -28.86
CA HIS A 657 15.41 -13.33 -30.01
C HIS A 657 14.49 -13.45 -31.24
N ARG A 658 15.07 -13.22 -32.42
CA ARG A 658 14.39 -13.16 -33.73
C ARG A 658 13.39 -14.28 -33.99
N HIS A 659 13.75 -15.52 -33.67
CA HIS A 659 12.89 -16.71 -33.90
C HIS A 659 11.58 -16.69 -33.11
N VAL A 660 11.51 -15.90 -32.03
CA VAL A 660 10.30 -15.74 -31.21
C VAL A 660 9.21 -14.96 -31.96
N LEU A 661 9.61 -14.00 -32.82
CA LEU A 661 8.69 -13.15 -33.59
C LEU A 661 8.34 -13.74 -34.97
N GLU A 662 9.26 -14.48 -35.58
CA GLU A 662 9.07 -15.02 -36.94
C GLU A 662 8.21 -16.30 -36.98
N ASN A 663 8.03 -16.99 -35.84
CA ASN A 663 7.37 -18.31 -35.82
C ASN A 663 6.47 -18.52 -34.58
N PRO A 664 5.36 -17.76 -34.44
CA PRO A 664 4.47 -17.83 -33.28
C PRO A 664 3.80 -19.20 -33.09
N ARG A 665 3.76 -20.05 -34.14
CA ARG A 665 3.21 -21.42 -34.10
C ARG A 665 4.22 -22.50 -33.68
N GLY A 666 5.50 -22.16 -33.50
CA GLY A 666 6.50 -23.10 -33.01
C GLY A 666 6.27 -23.42 -31.53
N GLY A 667 5.80 -24.63 -31.24
CA GLY A 667 5.58 -25.10 -29.86
C GLY A 667 6.85 -25.03 -29.01
N MET A 668 6.68 -24.77 -27.72
CA MET A 668 7.73 -24.92 -26.72
C MET A 668 8.13 -26.40 -26.65
N THR A 669 9.28 -26.75 -27.24
CA THR A 669 10.01 -27.98 -26.93
C THR A 669 11.15 -27.68 -25.99
#